data_AF-A0AAE1UJV4-F1
#
_entry.id   AF-A0AAE1UJV4-F1
#
_cell.length_a   1.000
_cell.length_b   1.000
_cell.length_c   1.000
_cell.angle_alpha   90.00
_cell.angle_beta   90.00
_cell.angle_gamma   90.00
#
_symmetry.space_group_name_H-M   'P 1'
#
loop_
_entity.id
_entity.type
_entity.pdbx_description
1 polymer ?
#
loop_
_entity_poly.entity_id
_entity_poly.type
_entity_poly.pdbx_seq_one_letter_code
_entity_poly.pdbx_strand_id
1 'polypeptide(L)'
;MVIHCGGGVVWVALVVSLVVIPATRGMEVVDGGYQEVIVAISPDLEEDANLITAIKKSIREMSDAVFYATRRRLFFRDVTILVPQSWSTVKVHYNATTQYHQDAIIQVERPNPAYGNKPYTVQPGGCGEPGRYIHLTPPYLNIDRKACFYGQRGKTLAREWARVRWGVFDEVGYLDDPLFPLHYLTTTPAGVTVKPNYCANQPLQGMYGTSGNEADCDQEGNDVVNNNCRFYPDYLQNATTSIMSQHFVSSITEFCDTSEDGNDDHDPLAPNKHNLMCDGRSVWSVIKEHPDFDDDKQANRETPNFLVVRKTEAKYALLFDTTRSMKENGNLDWAREATQQWILNDLREGSQVAIVRFGIISSLVKDLTKVTDGASRRALNESLSNLDTIGDGACYVCALRSIIPKIKDENNTVIVVVTDGDPDVYSPSLQNTLQQELVYLGVRVLALVFSKKKHTLMETLAESTKGRVYYTTKSSSDVPLRLFQDALSAQPRKPLSLTRFKIHETVISGKAKLFNSTFDVDSSLNRNLKFRFRTNMSSEVSSPPYFVNPSATRFETEKSEFVEGQWTAEVEDPEVGSWWWEVGLRGRKYTKVSVDISATPKPDQTPIHVEAWLNTTSDTINAKTESVSVHTRVLRGNAPVLKAQVRLLVMHSTLNTTYNLTLLDSGTGTDALAGDGIYSRLLSNLTSTGPHILMVKVWGDGNTTYKLPNAHLLSEDRRAPVAVSCSSSAADEDPPSYCCGSWVPTHPRYEKATANFTRVHHLGIYNVSSVPETDTEDTVAPCCVVDLRVTIVNITTLELKWTAAGDDFDVGAAFKYEVHKELDPTKLQCSPEDDDDTVTWPNDTSTQTVPEFGTLVTALVSLNDTFTLDVLHYVAMCAVDDAGNTSPLSNTARIILQAPEEIRRPPGLMSVLKNLSVMQYMVMCASVGAMTCCVCGH
;
A
#
# COMPACT_ATOMS: atom_id res chain seq x y z
N MET A 1 7.98 -53.30 48.69
CA MET A 1 7.11 -54.32 49.30
C MET A 1 6.24 -54.89 48.19
N VAL A 2 6.35 -56.19 47.94
CA VAL A 2 5.83 -56.90 46.76
C VAL A 2 4.33 -57.13 46.89
N ILE A 3 3.54 -56.77 45.87
CA ILE A 3 2.33 -57.52 45.46
C ILE A 3 2.24 -57.48 43.93
N HIS A 4 2.29 -58.66 43.32
CA HIS A 4 1.95 -58.94 41.92
C HIS A 4 0.44 -59.25 41.81
N CYS A 5 -0.20 -58.72 40.77
CA CYS A 5 -1.30 -59.28 39.96
C CYS A 5 -1.39 -58.33 38.74
N GLY A 6 -1.24 -58.69 37.47
CA GLY A 6 -1.49 -59.95 36.78
C GLY A 6 -2.73 -59.79 35.89
N GLY A 7 -2.58 -59.13 34.72
CA GLY A 7 -3.66 -59.01 33.72
C GLY A 7 -3.33 -58.00 32.63
N GLY A 8 -3.07 -58.48 31.40
CA GLY A 8 -2.50 -57.71 30.30
C GLY A 8 -3.33 -56.52 29.81
N VAL A 9 -2.63 -55.44 29.48
CA VAL A 9 -3.15 -54.31 28.73
C VAL A 9 -2.34 -54.19 27.44
N VAL A 10 -3.04 -54.19 26.32
CA VAL A 10 -2.54 -53.94 24.98
C VAL A 10 -1.87 -52.57 24.96
N TRP A 11 -0.56 -52.53 24.67
CA TRP A 11 0.14 -51.27 24.39
C TRP A 11 -0.26 -50.78 22.99
N VAL A 12 -1.26 -49.91 22.93
CA VAL A 12 -1.40 -48.99 21.79
C VAL A 12 -0.50 -47.80 22.08
N ALA A 13 0.74 -47.86 21.62
CA ALA A 13 1.64 -46.72 21.62
C ALA A 13 1.15 -45.71 20.57
N LEU A 14 0.27 -44.82 20.99
CA LEU A 14 -0.12 -43.64 20.22
C LEU A 14 1.01 -42.63 20.36
N VAL A 15 2.02 -42.76 19.50
CA VAL A 15 3.08 -41.76 19.34
C VAL A 15 2.45 -40.56 18.65
N VAL A 16 1.89 -39.65 19.44
CA VAL A 16 1.56 -38.31 18.97
C VAL A 16 2.87 -37.55 18.92
N SER A 17 3.51 -37.57 17.75
CA SER A 17 4.60 -36.66 17.42
C SER A 17 4.04 -35.23 17.37
N LEU A 18 3.93 -34.59 18.54
CA LEU A 18 3.70 -33.15 18.64
C LEU A 18 5.01 -32.46 18.24
N VAL A 19 5.17 -32.22 16.94
CA VAL A 19 6.14 -31.25 16.44
C VAL A 19 5.67 -29.89 16.95
N VAL A 20 6.39 -29.36 17.93
CA VAL A 20 6.24 -27.99 18.40
C VAL A 20 6.86 -27.10 17.33
N ILE A 21 6.02 -26.62 16.41
CA ILE A 21 6.39 -25.52 15.52
C ILE A 21 6.15 -24.24 16.33
N PRO A 22 7.16 -23.37 16.53
CA PRO A 22 6.93 -22.05 17.08
C PRO A 22 5.97 -21.31 16.15
N ALA A 23 4.88 -20.78 16.69
CA ALA A 23 3.91 -20.01 15.91
C ALA A 23 4.59 -18.77 15.32
N THR A 24 5.05 -18.87 14.08
CA THR A 24 5.43 -17.71 13.29
C THR A 24 4.18 -17.09 12.67
N ARG A 25 4.23 -15.78 12.46
CA ARG A 25 3.10 -14.94 12.06
C ARG A 25 2.67 -15.25 10.62
N GLY A 26 1.35 -15.32 10.40
CA GLY A 26 0.77 -15.15 9.06
C GLY A 26 1.07 -16.31 8.12
N MET A 27 0.98 -16.06 6.81
CA MET A 27 1.23 -17.06 5.78
C MET A 27 2.65 -17.64 5.89
N GLU A 28 2.73 -18.94 6.13
CA GLU A 28 3.98 -19.70 6.28
C GLU A 28 4.23 -20.60 5.07
N VAL A 29 5.51 -20.93 4.85
CA VAL A 29 5.94 -21.92 3.86
C VAL A 29 6.45 -23.15 4.60
N VAL A 30 5.82 -24.29 4.37
CA VAL A 30 6.24 -25.59 4.94
C VAL A 30 6.45 -26.57 3.79
N ASP A 31 7.65 -27.13 3.65
CA ASP A 31 8.02 -28.04 2.56
C ASP A 31 7.61 -27.48 1.17
N GLY A 32 7.85 -26.19 0.95
CA GLY A 32 7.50 -25.47 -0.28
C GLY A 32 6.01 -25.08 -0.45
N GLY A 33 5.13 -25.51 0.45
CA GLY A 33 3.69 -25.22 0.36
C GLY A 33 3.26 -24.05 1.24
N TYR A 34 2.70 -23.00 0.64
CA TYR A 34 2.07 -21.89 1.36
C TYR A 34 0.83 -22.36 2.13
N GLN A 35 0.77 -22.04 3.43
CA GLN A 35 -0.35 -22.30 4.32
C GLN A 35 -0.96 -20.97 4.82
N GLU A 36 -2.20 -21.02 5.30
CA GLU A 36 -2.97 -19.85 5.78
C GLU A 36 -3.16 -18.71 4.74
N VAL A 37 -3.22 -19.01 3.44
CA VAL A 37 -3.50 -17.98 2.43
C VAL A 37 -4.97 -17.55 2.49
N ILE A 38 -5.23 -16.25 2.67
CA ILE A 38 -6.60 -15.72 2.77
C ILE A 38 -6.98 -14.98 1.49
N VAL A 39 -8.12 -15.38 0.90
CA VAL A 39 -8.81 -14.65 -0.17
C VAL A 39 -10.11 -14.10 0.38
N ALA A 40 -10.27 -12.77 0.41
CA ALA A 40 -11.49 -12.13 0.89
C ALA A 40 -12.34 -11.57 -0.26
N ILE A 41 -13.64 -11.79 -0.18
CA ILE A 41 -14.62 -11.21 -1.11
C ILE A 41 -15.26 -10.00 -0.44
N SER A 42 -15.28 -8.86 -1.14
CA SER A 42 -15.83 -7.62 -0.61
C SER A 42 -17.35 -7.73 -0.36
N PRO A 43 -17.85 -7.19 0.76
CA PRO A 43 -19.29 -7.13 1.04
C PRO A 43 -20.06 -6.18 0.10
N ASP A 44 -19.36 -5.35 -0.69
CA ASP A 44 -19.96 -4.51 -1.72
C ASP A 44 -20.31 -5.27 -3.01
N LEU A 45 -19.99 -6.57 -3.08
CA LEU A 45 -20.34 -7.45 -4.20
C LEU A 45 -21.65 -8.18 -3.94
N GLU A 46 -22.45 -8.31 -5.00
CA GLU A 46 -23.64 -9.17 -5.00
C GLU A 46 -23.25 -10.64 -4.86
N GLU A 47 -24.14 -11.42 -4.26
CA GLU A 47 -23.89 -12.84 -4.04
C GLU A 47 -23.81 -13.63 -5.34
N ASP A 48 -22.68 -14.30 -5.57
CA ASP A 48 -22.44 -15.17 -6.72
C ASP A 48 -21.70 -16.44 -6.30
N ALA A 49 -22.41 -17.58 -6.32
CA ALA A 49 -21.84 -18.88 -5.98
C ALA A 49 -20.78 -19.34 -7.01
N ASN A 50 -20.87 -18.92 -8.27
CA ASN A 50 -19.90 -19.29 -9.30
C ASN A 50 -18.53 -18.66 -9.04
N LEU A 51 -18.51 -17.50 -8.39
CA LEU A 51 -17.27 -16.81 -8.03
C LEU A 51 -16.37 -17.68 -7.16
N ILE A 52 -16.93 -18.48 -6.25
CA ILE A 52 -16.16 -19.41 -5.41
C ILE A 52 -15.43 -20.46 -6.27
N THR A 53 -16.12 -21.00 -7.28
CA THR A 53 -15.53 -21.97 -8.20
C THR A 53 -14.46 -21.32 -9.07
N ALA A 54 -14.69 -20.10 -9.55
CA ALA A 54 -13.73 -19.33 -10.33
C ALA A 54 -12.46 -18.98 -9.54
N ILE A 55 -12.60 -18.59 -8.26
CA ILE A 55 -11.46 -18.35 -7.35
C ILE A 55 -10.63 -19.63 -7.21
N LYS A 56 -11.26 -20.77 -6.92
CA LYS A 56 -10.57 -22.06 -6.79
C LYS A 56 -9.82 -22.46 -8.05
N LYS A 57 -10.44 -22.30 -9.23
CA LYS A 57 -9.78 -22.54 -10.52
C LYS A 57 -8.55 -21.64 -10.69
N SER A 58 -8.74 -20.34 -10.47
CA SER A 58 -7.70 -19.32 -10.64
C SER A 58 -6.48 -19.57 -9.75
N ILE A 59 -6.71 -19.98 -8.50
CA ILE A 59 -5.62 -20.25 -7.53
C ILE A 59 -4.87 -21.54 -7.87
N ARG A 60 -5.54 -22.56 -8.42
CA ARG A 60 -4.84 -23.75 -8.94
C ARG A 60 -3.93 -23.39 -10.11
N GLU A 61 -4.44 -22.61 -11.07
CA GLU A 61 -3.66 -22.13 -12.22
C GLU A 61 -2.48 -21.25 -11.78
N MET A 62 -2.69 -20.38 -10.79
CA MET A 62 -1.62 -19.57 -10.18
C MET A 62 -0.58 -20.45 -9.48
N SER A 63 -1.01 -21.44 -8.69
CA SER A 63 -0.11 -22.35 -7.99
C SER A 63 0.78 -23.12 -8.94
N ASP A 64 0.25 -23.57 -10.07
CA ASP A 64 1.04 -24.23 -11.10
C ASP A 64 2.08 -23.29 -11.71
N ALA A 65 1.68 -22.06 -12.04
CA ALA A 65 2.59 -21.07 -12.60
C ALA A 65 3.71 -20.67 -11.62
N VAL A 66 3.38 -20.44 -10.34
CA VAL A 66 4.38 -20.15 -9.28
C VAL A 66 5.34 -21.32 -9.09
N PHE A 67 4.84 -22.56 -9.13
CA PHE A 67 5.68 -23.75 -9.01
C PHE A 67 6.73 -23.83 -10.12
N TYR A 68 6.35 -23.62 -11.38
CA TYR A 68 7.33 -23.62 -12.47
C TYR A 68 8.26 -22.39 -12.43
N ALA A 69 7.71 -21.21 -12.14
CA ALA A 69 8.47 -19.96 -12.08
C ALA A 69 9.54 -19.93 -11.00
N THR A 70 9.30 -20.65 -9.89
CA THR A 70 10.26 -20.80 -8.78
C THR A 70 11.18 -22.01 -8.95
N ARG A 71 11.28 -22.55 -10.18
CA ARG A 71 12.07 -23.74 -10.51
C ARG A 71 11.72 -24.92 -9.59
N ARG A 72 10.41 -25.12 -9.38
CA ARG A 72 9.78 -26.23 -8.61
C ARG A 72 9.96 -26.16 -7.10
N ARG A 73 9.96 -24.97 -6.51
CA ARG A 73 10.15 -24.78 -5.06
C ARG A 73 8.86 -24.48 -4.31
N LEU A 74 8.04 -23.57 -4.84
CA LEU A 74 6.92 -23.00 -4.10
C LEU A 74 5.57 -23.29 -4.76
N PHE A 75 4.56 -23.61 -3.96
CA PHE A 75 3.17 -23.83 -4.40
C PHE A 75 2.17 -23.47 -3.31
N PHE A 76 0.88 -23.47 -3.61
CA PHE A 76 -0.18 -23.17 -2.64
C PHE A 76 -0.75 -24.48 -2.09
N ARG A 77 -0.72 -24.64 -0.76
CA ARG A 77 -1.28 -25.81 -0.08
C ARG A 77 -2.65 -25.50 0.51
N ASP A 78 -2.73 -24.56 1.44
CA ASP A 78 -3.96 -24.31 2.20
C ASP A 78 -4.47 -22.89 1.99
N VAL A 79 -5.67 -22.79 1.41
CA VAL A 79 -6.27 -21.51 1.02
C VAL A 79 -7.67 -21.35 1.59
N THR A 80 -7.90 -20.25 2.29
CA THR A 80 -9.18 -19.91 2.90
C THR A 80 -9.87 -18.78 2.14
N ILE A 81 -11.08 -19.04 1.66
CA ILE A 81 -11.95 -18.07 0.99
C ILE A 81 -12.96 -17.52 1.99
N LEU A 82 -12.80 -16.24 2.35
CA LEU A 82 -13.67 -15.51 3.26
C LEU A 82 -14.81 -14.84 2.47
N VAL A 83 -16.04 -15.31 2.67
CA VAL A 83 -17.24 -14.75 2.03
C VAL A 83 -17.91 -13.68 2.91
N PRO A 84 -18.62 -12.70 2.32
CA PRO A 84 -19.37 -11.71 3.07
C PRO A 84 -20.41 -12.34 4.00
N GLN A 85 -20.67 -11.68 5.12
CA GLN A 85 -21.72 -12.10 6.07
C GLN A 85 -23.12 -12.06 5.45
N SER A 86 -23.35 -11.16 4.49
CA SER A 86 -24.62 -10.99 3.77
C SER A 86 -24.93 -12.14 2.80
N TRP A 87 -23.92 -12.90 2.37
CA TRP A 87 -24.12 -14.03 1.47
C TRP A 87 -24.73 -15.19 2.23
N SER A 88 -25.82 -15.76 1.73
CA SER A 88 -26.62 -16.77 2.44
C SER A 88 -26.72 -18.11 1.72
N THR A 89 -26.62 -18.11 0.40
CA THR A 89 -26.77 -19.28 -0.48
C THR A 89 -25.46 -20.08 -0.61
N VAL A 90 -24.30 -19.44 -0.44
CA VAL A 90 -23.01 -20.12 -0.50
C VAL A 90 -22.81 -21.04 0.70
N LYS A 91 -22.53 -22.33 0.42
CA LYS A 91 -22.20 -23.33 1.43
C LYS A 91 -20.81 -23.05 2.02
N VAL A 92 -20.78 -22.81 3.32
CA VAL A 92 -19.54 -22.62 4.11
C VAL A 92 -19.17 -23.90 4.83
N HIS A 93 -17.88 -24.09 5.11
CA HIS A 93 -17.36 -25.23 5.87
C HIS A 93 -17.51 -24.96 7.37
N TYR A 94 -17.11 -23.77 7.82
CA TYR A 94 -17.21 -23.31 9.21
C TYR A 94 -17.17 -21.78 9.27
N ASN A 95 -17.40 -21.22 10.47
CA ASN A 95 -17.31 -19.78 10.71
C ASN A 95 -15.86 -19.36 10.91
N ALA A 96 -15.46 -18.24 10.30
CA ALA A 96 -14.11 -17.70 10.45
C ALA A 96 -13.88 -17.26 11.90
N THR A 97 -12.76 -17.70 12.48
CA THR A 97 -12.32 -17.30 13.82
C THR A 97 -11.24 -16.25 13.72
N THR A 98 -10.10 -16.58 13.11
CA THR A 98 -8.91 -15.73 13.02
C THR A 98 -8.68 -15.15 11.63
N GLN A 99 -9.50 -15.49 10.63
CA GLN A 99 -9.43 -14.88 9.30
C GLN A 99 -10.19 -13.56 9.27
N TYR A 100 -9.52 -12.49 8.82
CA TYR A 100 -10.08 -11.14 8.70
C TYR A 100 -9.89 -10.60 7.28
N HIS A 101 -10.76 -9.70 6.85
CA HIS A 101 -10.69 -9.13 5.51
C HIS A 101 -9.42 -8.27 5.33
N GLN A 102 -9.01 -7.52 6.36
CA GLN A 102 -7.80 -6.69 6.28
C GLN A 102 -6.50 -7.49 6.14
N ASP A 103 -6.50 -8.77 6.52
CA ASP A 103 -5.33 -9.65 6.45
C ASP A 103 -5.28 -10.46 5.13
N ALA A 104 -6.26 -10.28 4.25
CA ALA A 104 -6.35 -11.01 3.00
C ALA A 104 -5.37 -10.47 1.95
N ILE A 105 -4.43 -11.32 1.54
CA ILE A 105 -3.44 -11.02 0.49
C ILE A 105 -4.06 -11.01 -0.91
N ILE A 106 -5.24 -11.60 -1.09
CA ILE A 106 -6.04 -11.47 -2.32
C ILE A 106 -7.42 -10.93 -1.92
N GLN A 107 -7.83 -9.84 -2.55
CA GLN A 107 -9.12 -9.19 -2.33
C GLN A 107 -9.91 -9.13 -3.63
N VAL A 108 -11.13 -9.67 -3.60
CA VAL A 108 -12.05 -9.64 -4.74
C VAL A 108 -13.04 -8.50 -4.54
N GLU A 109 -12.93 -7.46 -5.37
CA GLU A 109 -13.72 -6.24 -5.24
C GLU A 109 -14.32 -5.78 -6.58
N ARG A 110 -15.00 -4.63 -6.54
CA ARG A 110 -15.52 -3.97 -7.75
C ARG A 110 -14.36 -3.45 -8.61
N PRO A 111 -14.54 -3.33 -9.94
CA PRO A 111 -13.52 -2.77 -10.82
C PRO A 111 -13.01 -1.41 -10.34
N ASN A 112 -11.68 -1.26 -10.30
CA ASN A 112 -11.06 0.03 -10.08
C ASN A 112 -11.08 0.81 -11.40
N PRO A 113 -11.63 2.04 -11.46
CA PRO A 113 -11.66 2.83 -12.68
C PRO A 113 -10.33 3.00 -13.42
N ALA A 114 -9.20 3.03 -12.70
CA ALA A 114 -7.85 3.13 -13.25
C ALA A 114 -7.34 1.84 -13.92
N TYR A 115 -7.79 0.67 -13.44
CA TYR A 115 -7.29 -0.63 -13.89
C TYR A 115 -8.36 -1.47 -14.63
N GLY A 116 -9.63 -1.06 -14.56
CA GLY A 116 -10.77 -1.83 -15.06
C GLY A 116 -10.85 -3.19 -14.35
N ASN A 117 -10.83 -4.25 -15.15
CA ASN A 117 -10.83 -5.64 -14.67
C ASN A 117 -9.42 -6.24 -14.56
N LYS A 118 -8.36 -5.46 -14.82
CA LYS A 118 -6.97 -5.93 -14.75
C LYS A 118 -6.64 -6.33 -13.31
N PRO A 119 -6.06 -7.53 -13.08
CA PRO A 119 -5.42 -7.86 -11.80
C PRO A 119 -4.27 -6.89 -11.53
N TYR A 120 -4.19 -6.37 -10.31
CA TYR A 120 -3.06 -5.53 -9.91
C TYR A 120 -2.76 -5.68 -8.42
N THR A 121 -1.49 -5.52 -8.06
CA THR A 121 -1.04 -5.45 -6.67
C THR A 121 -0.98 -4.01 -6.17
N VAL A 122 -1.45 -3.79 -4.93
CA VAL A 122 -1.19 -2.55 -4.18
C VAL A 122 0.16 -2.70 -3.50
N GLN A 123 1.20 -2.08 -4.06
CA GLN A 123 2.61 -2.25 -3.65
C GLN A 123 3.24 -0.88 -3.37
N PRO A 124 3.02 -0.32 -2.18
CA PRO A 124 3.62 0.95 -1.79
C PRO A 124 5.09 0.83 -1.36
N GLY A 125 5.57 -0.39 -1.05
CA GLY A 125 6.94 -0.66 -0.61
C GLY A 125 7.95 -0.70 -1.76
N GLY A 126 9.23 -0.67 -1.38
CA GLY A 126 10.38 -0.71 -2.29
C GLY A 126 10.76 -2.12 -2.76
N CYS A 127 11.97 -2.25 -3.29
CA CYS A 127 12.49 -3.54 -3.74
C CYS A 127 12.60 -4.56 -2.59
N GLY A 128 12.13 -5.79 -2.83
CA GLY A 128 12.17 -6.85 -1.83
C GLY A 128 11.13 -6.70 -0.72
N GLU A 129 10.41 -5.58 -0.65
CA GLU A 129 9.38 -5.34 0.35
C GLU A 129 8.02 -5.87 -0.12
N PRO A 130 7.33 -6.69 0.69
CA PRO A 130 6.00 -7.20 0.33
C PRO A 130 4.98 -6.10 0.06
N GLY A 131 4.16 -6.30 -0.97
CA GLY A 131 2.96 -5.51 -1.22
C GLY A 131 1.83 -5.83 -0.23
N ARG A 132 0.75 -5.05 -0.29
CA ARG A 132 -0.37 -5.16 0.65
C ARG A 132 -1.35 -6.28 0.27
N TYR A 133 -1.85 -6.25 -0.98
CA TYR A 133 -2.76 -7.27 -1.51
C TYR A 133 -2.88 -7.20 -3.04
N ILE A 134 -3.34 -8.30 -3.64
CA ILE A 134 -3.74 -8.41 -5.04
C ILE A 134 -5.24 -8.09 -5.15
N HIS A 135 -5.59 -7.13 -6.00
CA HIS A 135 -6.97 -6.79 -6.32
C HIS A 135 -7.45 -7.60 -7.54
N LEU A 136 -8.52 -8.37 -7.36
CA LEU A 136 -9.19 -9.13 -8.42
C LEU A 136 -10.65 -8.69 -8.56
N THR A 137 -11.23 -8.95 -9.73
CA THR A 137 -12.63 -8.60 -10.01
C THR A 137 -13.45 -9.83 -10.41
N PRO A 138 -14.77 -9.87 -10.12
CA PRO A 138 -15.61 -10.96 -10.59
C PRO A 138 -15.57 -11.16 -12.11
N PRO A 139 -15.57 -10.13 -12.98
CA PRO A 139 -15.46 -10.34 -14.42
C PRO A 139 -14.16 -11.02 -14.85
N TYR A 140 -13.02 -10.69 -14.25
CA TYR A 140 -11.74 -11.37 -14.53
C TYR A 140 -11.77 -12.85 -14.12
N LEU A 141 -12.37 -13.14 -12.97
CA LEU A 141 -12.44 -14.49 -12.42
C LEU A 141 -13.44 -15.37 -13.18
N ASN A 142 -14.66 -14.88 -13.38
CA ASN A 142 -15.77 -15.68 -13.93
C ASN A 142 -15.74 -15.83 -15.45
N ILE A 143 -15.11 -14.91 -16.18
CA ILE A 143 -15.18 -14.86 -17.65
C ILE A 143 -13.79 -15.14 -18.24
N ASP A 144 -13.53 -16.39 -18.64
CA ASP A 144 -12.24 -16.83 -19.23
C ASP A 144 -11.80 -15.92 -20.40
N ARG A 145 -12.75 -15.47 -21.23
CA ARG A 145 -12.46 -14.53 -22.34
C ARG A 145 -11.92 -13.18 -21.85
N LYS A 146 -12.42 -12.66 -20.72
CA LYS A 146 -11.93 -11.39 -20.15
C LYS A 146 -10.57 -11.56 -19.50
N ALA A 147 -10.31 -12.71 -18.88
CA ALA A 147 -8.98 -13.04 -18.37
C ALA A 147 -7.93 -13.13 -19.50
N CYS A 148 -8.30 -13.69 -20.65
CA CYS A 148 -7.42 -13.89 -21.82
C CYS A 148 -6.73 -12.60 -22.29
N PHE A 149 -7.41 -11.45 -22.20
CA PHE A 149 -6.83 -10.14 -22.57
C PHE A 149 -5.62 -9.74 -21.71
N TYR A 150 -5.45 -10.32 -20.54
CA TYR A 150 -4.36 -10.02 -19.61
C TYR A 150 -3.26 -11.09 -19.62
N GLY A 151 -3.33 -12.06 -20.54
CA GLY A 151 -2.45 -13.22 -20.62
C GLY A 151 -3.07 -14.50 -20.04
N GLN A 152 -2.26 -15.56 -19.96
CA GLN A 152 -2.70 -16.80 -19.32
C GLN A 152 -2.92 -16.55 -17.83
N ARG A 153 -4.14 -16.81 -17.34
CA ARG A 153 -4.56 -16.48 -15.97
C ARG A 153 -3.55 -16.89 -14.90
N GLY A 154 -3.02 -18.11 -14.96
CA GLY A 154 -2.02 -18.60 -14.02
C GLY A 154 -0.75 -17.74 -13.99
N LYS A 155 -0.20 -17.39 -15.15
CA LYS A 155 1.01 -16.55 -15.27
C LYS A 155 0.74 -15.10 -14.85
N THR A 156 -0.40 -14.54 -15.25
CA THR A 156 -0.82 -13.19 -14.82
C THR A 156 -0.94 -13.11 -13.31
N LEU A 157 -1.52 -14.13 -12.66
CA LEU A 157 -1.61 -14.18 -11.20
C LEU A 157 -0.27 -14.47 -10.53
N ALA A 158 0.61 -15.29 -11.12
CA ALA A 158 1.97 -15.51 -10.61
C ALA A 158 2.82 -14.23 -10.66
N ARG A 159 2.64 -13.40 -11.68
CA ARG A 159 3.22 -12.05 -11.78
C ARG A 159 2.75 -11.14 -10.65
N GLU A 160 1.44 -11.07 -10.39
CA GLU A 160 0.92 -10.26 -9.28
C GLU A 160 1.31 -10.85 -7.90
N TRP A 161 1.44 -12.18 -7.80
CA TRP A 161 1.97 -12.85 -6.62
C TRP A 161 3.41 -12.44 -6.33
N ALA A 162 4.27 -12.44 -7.35
CA ALA A 162 5.67 -12.05 -7.20
C ALA A 162 5.78 -10.61 -6.65
N ARG A 163 4.96 -9.69 -7.16
CA ARG A 163 4.88 -8.32 -6.63
C ARG A 163 4.44 -8.27 -5.17
N VAL A 164 3.35 -8.95 -4.82
CA VAL A 164 2.78 -8.83 -3.47
C VAL A 164 3.62 -9.54 -2.41
N ARG A 165 4.26 -10.67 -2.76
CA ARG A 165 5.01 -11.47 -1.78
C ARG A 165 6.49 -11.11 -1.73
N TRP A 166 7.13 -10.87 -2.87
CA TRP A 166 8.58 -10.69 -2.97
C TRP A 166 9.02 -9.26 -3.33
N GLY A 167 8.08 -8.33 -3.51
CA GLY A 167 8.44 -6.92 -3.71
C GLY A 167 9.18 -6.61 -5.01
N VAL A 168 8.88 -7.34 -6.09
CA VAL A 168 9.47 -7.11 -7.42
C VAL A 168 8.57 -6.24 -8.29
N PHE A 169 9.09 -5.74 -9.42
CA PHE A 169 8.38 -4.82 -10.32
C PHE A 169 8.49 -5.29 -11.78
N ASP A 170 7.84 -4.56 -12.68
CA ASP A 170 7.84 -4.93 -14.10
C ASP A 170 9.14 -4.65 -14.82
N GLU A 171 9.43 -5.54 -15.76
CA GLU A 171 10.54 -5.47 -16.70
C GLU A 171 10.00 -5.13 -18.10
N VAL A 172 9.10 -4.15 -18.19
CA VAL A 172 8.50 -3.69 -19.47
C VAL A 172 8.49 -2.16 -19.58
N GLY A 173 8.48 -1.69 -20.81
CA GLY A 173 8.15 -0.30 -21.15
C GLY A 173 6.65 0.01 -21.21
N TYR A 174 6.33 1.29 -21.12
CA TYR A 174 5.00 1.89 -21.10
C TYR A 174 4.89 2.99 -22.16
N LEU A 175 3.69 3.14 -22.74
CA LEU A 175 3.44 4.17 -23.75
C LEU A 175 3.45 5.57 -23.12
N ASP A 176 4.10 6.51 -23.81
CA ASP A 176 4.29 7.91 -23.38
C ASP A 176 5.00 8.07 -22.03
N ASP A 177 5.62 7.01 -21.49
CA ASP A 177 6.33 7.04 -20.23
C ASP A 177 7.81 7.36 -20.47
N PRO A 178 8.30 8.56 -20.10
CA PRO A 178 9.69 8.94 -20.33
C PRO A 178 10.66 8.22 -19.38
N LEU A 179 10.20 7.67 -18.25
CA LEU A 179 11.05 6.93 -17.32
C LEU A 179 11.13 5.46 -17.74
N PHE A 180 10.00 4.90 -18.19
CA PHE A 180 9.91 3.52 -18.64
C PHE A 180 9.41 3.43 -20.08
N PRO A 181 10.17 3.90 -21.08
CA PRO A 181 9.70 3.96 -22.46
C PRO A 181 9.57 2.57 -23.08
N LEU A 182 8.73 2.42 -24.11
CA LEU A 182 8.56 1.16 -24.85
C LEU A 182 9.87 0.63 -25.46
N HIS A 183 10.79 1.52 -25.79
CA HIS A 183 12.09 1.24 -26.38
C HIS A 183 13.11 2.27 -25.89
N TYR A 184 14.40 1.92 -25.96
CA TYR A 184 15.49 2.76 -25.50
C TYR A 184 16.71 2.62 -26.40
N LEU A 185 17.55 3.65 -26.40
CA LEU A 185 18.80 3.65 -27.15
C LEU A 185 19.89 2.87 -26.41
N THR A 186 20.65 2.09 -27.15
CA THR A 186 21.83 1.36 -26.67
C THR A 186 22.96 1.40 -27.70
N THR A 187 24.20 1.28 -27.24
CA THR A 187 25.38 1.27 -28.11
C THR A 187 25.77 -0.17 -28.45
N THR A 188 25.90 -0.46 -29.74
CA THR A 188 26.43 -1.73 -30.26
C THR A 188 27.73 -1.47 -31.01
N PRO A 189 28.51 -2.52 -31.35
CA PRO A 189 29.66 -2.36 -32.25
C PRO A 189 29.32 -1.74 -33.62
N ALA A 190 28.04 -1.76 -34.03
CA ALA A 190 27.55 -1.15 -35.26
C ALA A 190 27.10 0.32 -35.11
N GLY A 191 27.11 0.87 -33.89
CA GLY A 191 26.62 2.21 -33.57
C GLY A 191 25.46 2.21 -32.57
N VAL A 192 24.82 3.36 -32.41
CA VAL A 192 23.63 3.52 -31.55
C VAL A 192 22.43 2.84 -32.23
N THR A 193 21.72 2.01 -31.48
CA THR A 193 20.55 1.25 -31.97
C THR A 193 19.40 1.33 -30.98
N VAL A 194 18.18 1.06 -31.44
CA VAL A 194 16.97 1.01 -30.62
C VAL A 194 16.71 -0.42 -30.15
N LYS A 195 16.55 -0.62 -28.84
CA LYS A 195 16.20 -1.91 -28.21
C LYS A 195 14.81 -1.82 -27.55
N PRO A 196 13.92 -2.82 -27.74
CA PRO A 196 12.68 -2.90 -26.96
C PRO A 196 12.96 -3.02 -25.46
N ASN A 197 12.10 -2.42 -24.65
CA ASN A 197 12.21 -2.49 -23.20
C ASN A 197 11.52 -3.75 -22.65
N TYR A 198 12.25 -4.87 -22.63
CA TYR A 198 11.85 -6.12 -22.01
C TYR A 198 13.07 -6.88 -21.44
N CYS A 199 12.86 -7.76 -20.45
CA CYS A 199 13.83 -8.82 -20.12
C CYS A 199 13.38 -10.18 -20.71
N ALA A 200 14.33 -10.86 -21.36
CA ALA A 200 14.23 -12.26 -21.76
C ALA A 200 15.63 -12.89 -21.83
N ASN A 201 15.71 -14.19 -21.59
CA ASN A 201 16.96 -14.96 -21.65
C ASN A 201 17.55 -15.05 -23.06
N GLN A 202 16.74 -14.78 -24.08
CA GLN A 202 17.13 -14.71 -25.48
C GLN A 202 16.33 -13.63 -26.21
N PRO A 203 16.86 -13.02 -27.28
CA PRO A 203 16.13 -12.07 -28.10
C PRO A 203 14.81 -12.68 -28.62
N LEU A 204 13.71 -11.93 -28.47
CA LEU A 204 12.40 -12.34 -28.93
C LEU A 204 12.24 -12.01 -30.41
N GLN A 205 11.58 -12.91 -31.15
CA GLN A 205 11.14 -12.65 -32.51
C GLN A 205 9.80 -11.90 -32.48
N GLY A 206 9.57 -10.95 -33.37
CA GLY A 206 8.34 -10.18 -33.40
C GLY A 206 8.40 -9.00 -34.34
N MET A 207 7.39 -8.14 -34.23
CA MET A 207 7.21 -6.98 -35.10
C MET A 207 6.90 -5.71 -34.31
N TYR A 208 7.25 -4.56 -34.88
CA TYR A 208 6.81 -3.27 -34.36
C TYR A 208 5.49 -2.85 -35.02
N GLY A 209 4.59 -2.26 -34.25
CA GLY A 209 3.33 -1.72 -34.77
C GLY A 209 2.68 -0.70 -33.83
N THR A 210 1.72 0.07 -34.37
CA THR A 210 0.79 0.91 -33.59
C THR A 210 -0.55 0.19 -33.41
N SER A 211 -1.47 0.70 -32.59
CA SER A 211 -2.78 0.07 -32.34
C SER A 211 -3.62 0.01 -33.64
N GLY A 212 -3.47 -1.07 -34.40
CA GLY A 212 -4.30 -1.41 -35.56
C GLY A 212 -3.66 -1.19 -36.94
N ASN A 213 -2.41 -0.72 -37.04
CA ASN A 213 -1.68 -0.61 -38.30
C ASN A 213 -0.18 -0.93 -38.13
N GLU A 214 0.30 -1.93 -38.87
CA GLU A 214 1.73 -2.28 -38.97
C GLU A 214 2.53 -1.24 -39.77
N ALA A 215 1.87 -0.51 -40.68
CA ALA A 215 2.52 0.38 -41.65
C ALA A 215 2.99 1.75 -41.09
N ASP A 216 2.62 2.10 -39.85
CA ASP A 216 2.95 3.40 -39.22
C ASP A 216 4.31 3.39 -38.47
N CYS A 217 4.98 2.23 -38.40
CA CYS A 217 6.27 2.09 -37.73
C CYS A 217 7.49 2.09 -38.68
N ASP A 218 7.27 2.36 -39.98
CA ASP A 218 8.33 2.52 -40.97
C ASP A 218 8.71 4.01 -41.21
N GLN A 219 10.00 4.22 -41.46
CA GLN A 219 10.82 5.41 -41.17
C GLN A 219 10.57 6.70 -41.97
N GLU A 220 10.77 7.85 -41.31
CA GLU A 220 11.51 8.97 -41.89
C GLU A 220 12.93 9.02 -41.28
N GLY A 221 13.91 8.41 -41.96
CA GLY A 221 15.33 8.52 -41.60
C GLY A 221 15.81 7.58 -40.47
N ASN A 222 17.08 7.18 -40.55
CA ASN A 222 17.70 6.21 -39.65
C ASN A 222 17.54 6.55 -38.15
N ASP A 223 17.14 5.53 -37.38
CA ASP A 223 17.27 5.37 -35.91
C ASP A 223 16.34 6.14 -34.95
N VAL A 224 15.08 6.43 -35.30
CA VAL A 224 14.07 6.72 -34.27
C VAL A 224 12.77 6.00 -34.58
N VAL A 225 12.55 4.86 -33.92
CA VAL A 225 11.23 4.23 -33.84
C VAL A 225 10.30 5.24 -33.15
N ASN A 226 9.17 5.59 -33.78
CA ASN A 226 8.19 6.48 -33.19
C ASN A 226 7.89 6.04 -31.74
N ASN A 227 7.78 6.98 -30.78
CA ASN A 227 7.50 6.67 -29.38
C ASN A 227 6.21 5.84 -29.19
N ASN A 228 5.33 5.84 -30.19
CA ASN A 228 4.09 5.07 -30.20
C ASN A 228 4.22 3.64 -30.76
N CYS A 229 5.38 3.26 -31.29
CA CYS A 229 5.61 1.94 -31.85
C CYS A 229 5.97 0.93 -30.76
N ARG A 230 5.13 -0.07 -30.60
CA ARG A 230 5.31 -1.16 -29.64
C ARG A 230 5.86 -2.40 -30.33
N PHE A 231 6.75 -3.10 -29.65
CA PHE A 231 7.18 -4.43 -30.02
C PHE A 231 6.15 -5.49 -29.60
N TYR A 232 5.68 -6.30 -30.54
CA TYR A 232 4.78 -7.43 -30.33
C TYR A 232 5.54 -8.73 -30.60
N PRO A 233 5.85 -9.54 -29.56
CA PRO A 233 6.53 -10.80 -29.78
C PRO A 233 5.60 -11.83 -30.42
N ASP A 234 6.15 -12.65 -31.30
CA ASP A 234 5.46 -13.81 -31.85
C ASP A 234 5.02 -14.77 -30.74
N TYR A 235 3.92 -15.48 -30.95
CA TYR A 235 3.37 -16.38 -29.94
C TYR A 235 4.32 -17.56 -29.60
N LEU A 236 5.05 -18.05 -30.60
CA LEU A 236 6.03 -19.12 -30.45
C LEU A 236 7.42 -18.50 -30.30
N GLN A 237 8.06 -18.77 -29.16
CA GLN A 237 9.41 -18.29 -28.83
C GLN A 237 10.22 -19.45 -28.25
N ASN A 238 11.55 -19.32 -28.34
CA ASN A 238 12.49 -20.16 -27.59
C ASN A 238 12.79 -19.60 -26.20
N ALA A 239 12.55 -18.31 -25.99
CA ALA A 239 12.76 -17.64 -24.71
C ALA A 239 11.81 -18.17 -23.62
N THR A 240 12.33 -18.32 -22.41
CA THR A 240 11.63 -18.88 -21.24
C THR A 240 11.47 -17.87 -20.10
N THR A 241 12.18 -16.74 -20.15
CA THR A 241 12.03 -15.61 -19.23
C THR A 241 11.58 -14.36 -20.00
N SER A 242 10.97 -13.35 -19.39
CA SER A 242 10.60 -13.22 -17.97
C SER A 242 9.08 -13.10 -17.78
N ILE A 243 8.53 -13.74 -16.73
CA ILE A 243 7.14 -13.54 -16.28
C ILE A 243 6.87 -12.08 -15.89
N MET A 244 7.86 -11.34 -15.39
CA MET A 244 7.69 -9.92 -15.08
C MET A 244 7.73 -9.02 -16.34
N SER A 245 7.96 -9.62 -17.52
CA SER A 245 8.02 -8.93 -18.80
C SER A 245 6.90 -9.35 -19.76
N GLN A 246 7.02 -10.53 -20.38
CA GLN A 246 6.21 -10.95 -21.53
C GLN A 246 5.35 -12.18 -21.18
N HIS A 247 4.69 -12.17 -20.01
CA HIS A 247 3.92 -13.31 -19.46
C HIS A 247 2.78 -13.83 -20.34
N PHE A 248 2.43 -13.10 -21.40
CA PHE A 248 1.45 -13.51 -22.40
C PHE A 248 2.00 -14.51 -23.44
N VAL A 249 3.32 -14.62 -23.59
CA VAL A 249 3.97 -15.62 -24.45
C VAL A 249 3.90 -17.00 -23.79
N SER A 250 3.60 -18.05 -24.56
CA SER A 250 3.38 -19.38 -23.99
C SER A 250 4.64 -20.05 -23.44
N SER A 251 5.80 -19.83 -24.06
CA SER A 251 7.09 -20.42 -23.65
C SER A 251 7.65 -19.81 -22.36
N ILE A 252 7.23 -18.59 -21.99
CA ILE A 252 7.77 -17.88 -20.82
C ILE A 252 7.19 -18.46 -19.53
N THR A 253 8.02 -19.11 -18.73
CA THR A 253 7.61 -19.80 -17.50
C THR A 253 8.46 -19.45 -16.29
N GLU A 254 9.52 -18.67 -16.46
CA GLU A 254 10.51 -18.34 -15.42
C GLU A 254 10.70 -16.81 -15.29
N PHE A 255 11.40 -16.40 -14.24
CA PHE A 255 11.79 -15.01 -13.99
C PHE A 255 13.15 -14.70 -14.62
N CYS A 256 13.36 -13.43 -15.02
CA CYS A 256 14.67 -12.93 -15.44
C CYS A 256 15.72 -13.19 -14.34
N ASP A 257 16.87 -13.74 -14.72
CA ASP A 257 17.97 -14.08 -13.82
C ASP A 257 19.28 -13.51 -14.37
N THR A 258 20.28 -13.41 -13.50
CA THR A 258 21.67 -13.14 -13.88
C THR A 258 22.43 -14.45 -13.69
N SER A 259 22.42 -15.35 -14.68
CA SER A 259 23.02 -16.67 -14.50
C SER A 259 24.56 -16.60 -14.41
N GLU A 260 25.16 -17.35 -13.48
CA GLU A 260 26.63 -17.54 -13.38
C GLU A 260 27.23 -18.21 -14.64
N ASP A 261 26.41 -18.94 -15.40
CA ASP A 261 26.81 -19.66 -16.62
C ASP A 261 26.69 -18.84 -17.91
N GLY A 262 26.27 -17.56 -17.83
CA GLY A 262 26.15 -16.65 -18.99
C GLY A 262 25.01 -16.98 -19.97
N ASN A 263 23.99 -17.75 -19.56
CA ASN A 263 22.83 -18.15 -20.37
C ASN A 263 21.58 -17.28 -20.17
N ASP A 264 21.65 -16.24 -19.34
CA ASP A 264 20.56 -15.33 -19.01
C ASP A 264 21.09 -13.87 -19.03
N ASP A 265 20.65 -13.08 -20.01
CA ASP A 265 21.18 -11.77 -20.42
C ASP A 265 20.43 -10.60 -19.77
N HIS A 266 20.28 -10.64 -18.44
CA HIS A 266 19.70 -9.51 -17.69
C HIS A 266 20.47 -8.23 -17.98
N ASP A 267 19.78 -7.22 -18.49
CA ASP A 267 20.35 -5.90 -18.77
C ASP A 267 20.05 -4.97 -17.58
N PRO A 268 21.01 -4.74 -16.67
CA PRO A 268 20.80 -3.93 -15.45
C PRO A 268 20.53 -2.46 -15.79
N LEU A 269 20.88 -2.01 -17.00
CA LEU A 269 20.71 -0.63 -17.42
C LEU A 269 19.35 -0.39 -18.07
N ALA A 270 18.64 -1.42 -18.54
CA ALA A 270 17.35 -1.25 -19.22
C ALA A 270 16.40 -0.36 -18.37
N PRO A 271 15.79 0.70 -18.95
CA PRO A 271 14.98 1.65 -18.20
C PRO A 271 13.59 1.08 -17.89
N ASN A 272 13.53 0.08 -17.03
CA ASN A 272 12.29 -0.50 -16.54
C ASN A 272 12.14 -0.27 -15.04
N LYS A 273 10.92 -0.48 -14.53
CA LYS A 273 10.59 -0.18 -13.13
C LYS A 273 11.36 -1.08 -12.16
N HIS A 274 11.62 -2.34 -12.51
CA HIS A 274 12.40 -3.23 -11.65
C HIS A 274 13.83 -2.74 -11.47
N ASN A 275 14.54 -2.46 -12.56
CA ASN A 275 15.91 -1.97 -12.50
C ASN A 275 16.02 -0.66 -11.73
N LEU A 276 15.08 0.28 -11.91
CA LEU A 276 15.09 1.53 -11.16
C LEU A 276 14.88 1.31 -9.65
N MET A 277 13.94 0.43 -9.27
CA MET A 277 13.59 0.23 -7.87
C MET A 277 14.55 -0.70 -7.13
N CYS A 278 15.24 -1.59 -7.85
CA CYS A 278 16.08 -2.68 -7.32
C CYS A 278 17.56 -2.52 -7.70
N ASP A 279 18.03 -1.30 -7.97
CA ASP A 279 19.44 -1.00 -8.28
C ASP A 279 20.04 -1.87 -9.40
N GLY A 280 19.25 -2.09 -10.46
CA GLY A 280 19.64 -2.89 -11.63
C GLY A 280 19.73 -4.39 -11.39
N ARG A 281 19.37 -4.91 -10.21
CA ARG A 281 19.34 -6.34 -9.92
C ARG A 281 18.26 -7.06 -10.72
N SER A 282 18.44 -8.35 -11.00
CA SER A 282 17.44 -9.17 -11.70
C SER A 282 16.33 -9.64 -10.75
N VAL A 283 15.14 -9.86 -11.31
CA VAL A 283 13.96 -10.30 -10.54
C VAL A 283 14.24 -11.56 -9.72
N TRP A 284 14.89 -12.56 -10.33
CA TRP A 284 15.21 -13.80 -9.63
C TRP A 284 16.18 -13.58 -8.45
N SER A 285 17.17 -12.70 -8.61
CA SER A 285 18.12 -12.39 -7.53
C SER A 285 17.43 -11.81 -6.29
N VAL A 286 16.42 -10.96 -6.48
CA VAL A 286 15.63 -10.37 -5.39
C VAL A 286 14.73 -11.44 -4.76
N ILE A 287 14.06 -12.25 -5.58
CA ILE A 287 13.18 -13.33 -5.08
C ILE A 287 13.95 -14.33 -4.21
N LYS A 288 15.17 -14.72 -4.62
CA LYS A 288 15.98 -15.74 -3.93
C LYS A 288 16.47 -15.30 -2.55
N GLU A 289 16.52 -13.99 -2.28
CA GLU A 289 16.87 -13.45 -0.95
C GLU A 289 15.70 -13.48 0.04
N HIS A 290 14.47 -13.74 -0.43
CA HIS A 290 13.31 -13.78 0.43
C HIS A 290 13.31 -15.04 1.32
N PRO A 291 12.90 -14.96 2.61
CA PRO A 291 12.87 -16.10 3.54
C PRO A 291 12.05 -17.32 3.09
N ASP A 292 11.19 -17.14 2.08
CA ASP A 292 10.45 -18.25 1.45
C ASP A 292 11.39 -19.29 0.79
N PHE A 293 12.64 -18.92 0.54
CA PHE A 293 13.66 -19.75 -0.12
C PHE A 293 14.74 -20.28 0.84
N ASP A 294 14.55 -20.14 2.16
CA ASP A 294 15.49 -20.64 3.18
C ASP A 294 15.71 -22.17 3.07
N ASP A 295 14.64 -22.92 2.77
CA ASP A 295 14.73 -24.33 2.38
C ASP A 295 14.84 -24.41 0.84
N ASP A 296 16.03 -24.13 0.31
CA ASP A 296 16.35 -24.08 -1.13
C ASP A 296 16.32 -25.49 -1.78
N LYS A 297 15.19 -26.18 -1.64
CA LYS A 297 14.94 -27.53 -2.16
C LYS A 297 13.73 -27.53 -3.09
N GLN A 298 13.80 -28.38 -4.11
CA GLN A 298 12.62 -28.65 -4.93
C GLN A 298 11.57 -29.37 -4.09
N ALA A 299 10.32 -28.96 -4.27
CA ALA A 299 9.17 -29.54 -3.62
C ALA A 299 8.37 -30.44 -4.56
N ASN A 300 7.57 -31.32 -3.98
CA ASN A 300 6.59 -32.08 -4.74
C ASN A 300 5.37 -31.20 -5.02
N ARG A 301 4.88 -31.22 -6.26
CA ARG A 301 3.68 -30.47 -6.62
C ARG A 301 2.46 -31.07 -5.91
N GLU A 302 1.71 -30.22 -5.20
CA GLU A 302 0.42 -30.56 -4.60
C GLU A 302 -0.72 -29.72 -5.21
N THR A 303 -1.95 -30.16 -5.04
CA THR A 303 -3.13 -29.37 -5.41
C THR A 303 -3.63 -28.59 -4.20
N PRO A 304 -3.92 -27.29 -4.33
CA PRO A 304 -4.43 -26.49 -3.22
C PRO A 304 -5.73 -27.03 -2.61
N ASN A 305 -5.76 -27.12 -1.29
CA ASN A 305 -6.94 -27.33 -0.45
C ASN A 305 -7.66 -26.01 -0.21
N PHE A 306 -9.00 -26.06 -0.22
CA PHE A 306 -9.82 -24.85 -0.09
C PHE A 306 -10.83 -24.96 1.04
N LEU A 307 -10.81 -23.98 1.93
CA LEU A 307 -11.81 -23.79 2.98
C LEU A 307 -12.62 -22.53 2.69
N VAL A 308 -13.94 -22.65 2.65
CA VAL A 308 -14.85 -21.49 2.46
C VAL A 308 -15.45 -21.16 3.81
N VAL A 309 -15.22 -19.96 4.31
CA VAL A 309 -15.59 -19.54 5.66
C VAL A 309 -16.36 -18.22 5.63
N ARG A 310 -17.14 -17.96 6.67
CA ARG A 310 -17.88 -16.70 6.84
C ARG A 310 -17.62 -16.11 8.22
N LYS A 311 -17.37 -14.81 8.28
CA LYS A 311 -17.22 -14.09 9.55
C LYS A 311 -18.60 -13.77 10.13
N THR A 312 -18.77 -13.98 11.43
CA THR A 312 -19.96 -13.58 12.20
C THR A 312 -19.66 -12.35 13.03
N GLU A 313 -20.69 -11.67 13.56
CA GLU A 313 -20.50 -10.61 14.56
C GLU A 313 -19.62 -11.09 15.72
N ALA A 314 -18.75 -10.21 16.19
CA ALA A 314 -17.82 -10.54 17.27
C ALA A 314 -18.53 -10.64 18.62
N LYS A 315 -18.03 -11.55 19.47
CA LYS A 315 -18.45 -11.72 20.86
C LYS A 315 -17.33 -11.31 21.77
N TYR A 316 -17.61 -10.38 22.67
CA TYR A 316 -16.62 -9.77 23.53
C TYR A 316 -16.78 -10.27 24.96
N ALA A 317 -15.70 -10.81 25.51
CA ALA A 317 -15.57 -11.11 26.92
C ALA A 317 -14.70 -10.03 27.57
N LEU A 318 -15.30 -9.15 28.37
CA LEU A 318 -14.60 -8.08 29.07
C LEU A 318 -14.24 -8.56 30.48
N LEU A 319 -12.94 -8.68 30.76
CA LEU A 319 -12.40 -9.13 32.04
C LEU A 319 -11.80 -7.93 32.76
N PHE A 320 -12.46 -7.46 33.81
CA PHE A 320 -12.00 -6.33 34.62
C PHE A 320 -11.31 -6.81 35.89
N ASP A 321 -10.07 -6.39 36.05
CA ASP A 321 -9.38 -6.42 37.32
C ASP A 321 -10.01 -5.39 38.25
N THR A 322 -10.57 -5.90 39.34
CA THR A 322 -11.27 -5.14 40.37
C THR A 322 -10.53 -5.19 41.70
N THR A 323 -9.20 -5.39 41.68
CA THR A 323 -8.35 -5.30 42.87
C THR A 323 -8.39 -3.90 43.51
N ARG A 324 -7.96 -3.82 44.77
CA ARG A 324 -7.88 -2.54 45.50
C ARG A 324 -6.96 -1.53 44.81
N SER A 325 -5.82 -1.98 44.28
CA SER A 325 -4.84 -1.15 43.55
C SER A 325 -5.45 -0.50 42.30
N MET A 326 -6.26 -1.24 41.54
CA MET A 326 -6.99 -0.71 40.38
C MET A 326 -7.95 0.42 40.76
N LYS A 327 -8.62 0.32 41.91
CA LYS A 327 -9.55 1.35 42.40
C LYS A 327 -8.84 2.55 43.01
N GLU A 328 -7.86 2.33 43.89
CA GLU A 328 -7.15 3.41 44.58
C GLU A 328 -6.36 4.30 43.61
N ASN A 329 -5.86 3.73 42.52
CA ASN A 329 -5.19 4.48 41.46
C ASN A 329 -6.15 5.18 40.47
N GLY A 330 -7.45 4.93 40.59
CA GLY A 330 -8.48 5.42 39.66
C GLY A 330 -8.52 4.69 38.31
N ASN A 331 -7.67 3.69 38.09
CA ASN A 331 -7.57 2.98 36.81
C ASN A 331 -8.88 2.27 36.41
N LEU A 332 -9.58 1.68 37.39
CA LEU A 332 -10.85 0.99 37.16
C LEU A 332 -11.93 1.95 36.63
N ASP A 333 -12.03 3.16 37.21
CA ASP A 333 -13.04 4.14 36.78
C ASP A 333 -12.82 4.58 35.33
N TRP A 334 -11.56 4.75 34.92
CA TRP A 334 -11.19 5.14 33.56
C TRP A 334 -11.50 4.04 32.55
N ALA A 335 -11.11 2.80 32.86
CA ALA A 335 -11.41 1.68 31.98
C ALA A 335 -12.92 1.45 31.86
N ARG A 336 -13.66 1.59 32.96
CA ARG A 336 -15.12 1.53 32.97
C ARG A 336 -15.71 2.60 32.05
N GLU A 337 -15.32 3.86 32.20
CA GLU A 337 -15.83 4.97 31.40
C GLU A 337 -15.56 4.78 29.90
N ALA A 338 -14.34 4.38 29.53
CA ALA A 338 -14.00 4.11 28.13
C ALA A 338 -14.80 2.94 27.54
N THR A 339 -15.05 1.90 28.35
CA THR A 339 -15.89 0.77 27.95
C THR A 339 -17.34 1.21 27.77
N GLN A 340 -17.86 2.04 28.67
CA GLN A 340 -19.20 2.58 28.56
C GLN A 340 -19.34 3.43 27.30
N GLN A 341 -18.32 4.25 26.98
CA GLN A 341 -18.27 5.01 25.74
C GLN A 341 -18.32 4.08 24.53
N TRP A 342 -17.51 3.02 24.51
CA TRP A 342 -17.49 2.07 23.40
C TRP A 342 -18.83 1.35 23.22
N ILE A 343 -19.43 0.83 24.29
CA ILE A 343 -20.74 0.15 24.26
C ILE A 343 -21.85 1.10 23.82
N LEU A 344 -21.84 2.37 24.23
CA LEU A 344 -22.86 3.33 23.82
C LEU A 344 -22.72 3.74 22.36
N ASN A 345 -21.50 3.96 21.89
CA ASN A 345 -21.28 4.78 20.70
C ASN A 345 -20.72 4.03 19.50
N ASP A 346 -19.89 3.01 19.74
CA ASP A 346 -19.03 2.44 18.70
C ASP A 346 -19.29 0.95 18.47
N LEU A 347 -19.71 0.21 19.51
CA LEU A 347 -20.06 -1.21 19.43
C LEU A 347 -21.22 -1.42 18.44
N ARG A 348 -21.08 -2.38 17.53
CA ARG A 348 -22.08 -2.65 16.48
C ARG A 348 -23.24 -3.47 17.03
N GLU A 349 -24.45 -3.17 16.59
CA GLU A 349 -25.61 -4.05 16.79
C GLU A 349 -25.34 -5.43 16.20
N GLY A 350 -25.81 -6.47 16.88
CA GLY A 350 -25.51 -7.86 16.57
C GLY A 350 -24.39 -8.46 17.44
N SER A 351 -23.45 -7.63 17.90
CA SER A 351 -22.38 -8.05 18.82
C SER A 351 -22.93 -8.57 20.14
N GLN A 352 -22.18 -9.42 20.82
CA GLN A 352 -22.51 -9.86 22.18
C GLN A 352 -21.41 -9.45 23.16
N VAL A 353 -21.79 -9.12 24.38
CA VAL A 353 -20.85 -8.73 25.45
C VAL A 353 -21.13 -9.53 26.70
N ALA A 354 -20.10 -10.18 27.24
CA ALA A 354 -20.05 -10.72 28.58
C ALA A 354 -19.10 -9.87 29.43
N ILE A 355 -19.44 -9.69 30.71
CA ILE A 355 -18.65 -8.91 31.66
C ILE A 355 -18.29 -9.80 32.83
N VAL A 356 -16.99 -9.91 33.10
CA VAL A 356 -16.41 -10.65 34.21
C VAL A 356 -15.60 -9.68 35.04
N ARG A 357 -15.75 -9.75 36.35
CA ARG A 357 -14.84 -9.09 37.28
C ARG A 357 -13.95 -10.13 37.95
N PHE A 358 -12.70 -9.77 38.20
CA PHE A 358 -11.77 -10.63 38.88
C PHE A 358 -10.87 -9.87 39.86
N GLY A 359 -10.32 -10.64 40.80
CA GLY A 359 -9.21 -10.33 41.69
C GLY A 359 -8.58 -11.68 42.01
N ILE A 360 -8.44 -12.04 43.29
CA ILE A 360 -8.03 -13.39 43.70
C ILE A 360 -9.06 -14.48 43.31
N ILE A 361 -10.32 -14.07 43.08
CA ILE A 361 -11.41 -14.90 42.56
C ILE A 361 -12.05 -14.18 41.37
N SER A 362 -12.70 -14.92 40.48
CA SER A 362 -13.45 -14.39 39.34
C SER A 362 -14.96 -14.59 39.51
N SER A 363 -15.76 -13.65 39.00
CA SER A 363 -17.22 -13.77 38.98
C SER A 363 -17.82 -13.14 37.72
N LEU A 364 -18.82 -13.82 37.15
CA LEU A 364 -19.58 -13.32 36.01
C LEU A 364 -20.55 -12.22 36.47
N VAL A 365 -20.39 -11.02 35.93
CA VAL A 365 -21.27 -9.87 36.20
C VAL A 365 -22.43 -9.86 35.23
N LYS A 366 -22.15 -10.16 33.95
CA LYS A 366 -23.15 -10.25 32.89
C LYS A 366 -22.79 -11.37 31.93
N ASP A 367 -23.73 -12.28 31.67
CA ASP A 367 -23.59 -13.30 30.63
C ASP A 367 -23.65 -12.67 29.23
N LEU A 368 -23.25 -13.41 28.19
CA LEU A 368 -23.22 -12.95 26.80
C LEU A 368 -24.58 -12.34 26.39
N THR A 369 -24.60 -11.01 26.33
CA THR A 369 -25.81 -10.22 26.05
C THR A 369 -25.68 -9.57 24.69
N LYS A 370 -26.66 -9.82 23.80
CA LYS A 370 -26.69 -9.26 22.45
C LYS A 370 -27.07 -7.77 22.48
N VAL A 371 -26.34 -6.96 21.72
CA VAL A 371 -26.64 -5.56 21.49
C VAL A 371 -27.62 -5.45 20.33
N THR A 372 -28.83 -4.97 20.61
CA THR A 372 -29.93 -4.82 19.63
C THR A 372 -30.36 -3.39 19.40
N ASP A 373 -30.21 -2.53 20.42
CA ASP A 373 -30.77 -1.18 20.46
C ASP A 373 -30.17 -0.38 21.64
N GLY A 374 -30.62 0.87 21.82
CA GLY A 374 -30.22 1.71 22.95
C GLY A 374 -30.58 1.14 24.33
N ALA A 375 -31.65 0.34 24.48
CA ALA A 375 -32.01 -0.26 25.76
C ALA A 375 -31.03 -1.37 26.17
N SER A 376 -30.65 -2.24 25.24
CA SER A 376 -29.62 -3.28 25.46
C SER A 376 -28.26 -2.67 25.82
N ARG A 377 -27.88 -1.55 25.19
CA ARG A 377 -26.66 -0.79 25.51
C ARG A 377 -26.71 -0.22 26.93
N ARG A 378 -27.83 0.39 27.32
CA ARG A 378 -28.03 0.91 28.68
C ARG A 378 -27.91 -0.18 29.74
N ALA A 379 -28.56 -1.33 29.54
CA ALA A 379 -28.48 -2.45 30.48
C ALA A 379 -27.05 -3.01 30.66
N LEU A 380 -26.26 -3.03 29.59
CA LEU A 380 -24.83 -3.39 29.67
C LEU A 380 -24.02 -2.36 30.46
N ASN A 381 -24.25 -1.06 30.23
CA ASN A 381 -23.55 0.00 30.96
C ASN A 381 -23.92 0.10 32.44
N GLU A 382 -25.17 -0.18 32.79
CA GLU A 382 -25.60 -0.32 34.18
C GLU A 382 -24.83 -1.45 34.89
N SER A 383 -24.56 -2.55 34.18
CA SER A 383 -23.78 -3.67 34.71
C SER A 383 -22.33 -3.28 34.99
N LEU A 384 -21.75 -2.37 34.19
CA LEU A 384 -20.40 -1.83 34.39
C LEU A 384 -20.33 -0.85 35.57
N SER A 385 -21.41 -0.12 35.88
CA SER A 385 -21.46 0.79 37.03
C SER A 385 -21.36 0.07 38.38
N ASN A 386 -21.70 -1.23 38.42
CA ASN A 386 -21.77 -2.05 39.64
C ASN A 386 -20.53 -2.94 39.86
N LEU A 387 -19.37 -2.57 39.31
CA LEU A 387 -18.12 -3.32 39.49
C LEU A 387 -17.50 -3.02 40.87
N ASP A 388 -17.89 -3.76 41.91
CA ASP A 388 -17.25 -3.64 43.22
C ASP A 388 -15.85 -4.27 43.27
N THR A 389 -15.02 -3.75 44.16
CA THR A 389 -13.65 -4.22 44.41
C THR A 389 -13.61 -5.59 45.09
N ILE A 390 -12.75 -6.50 44.62
CA ILE A 390 -12.56 -7.83 45.18
C ILE A 390 -11.09 -8.03 45.58
N GLY A 391 -10.80 -7.86 46.87
CA GLY A 391 -9.54 -8.29 47.51
C GLY A 391 -8.26 -7.60 47.02
N ASP A 392 -7.13 -8.16 47.45
CA ASP A 392 -5.78 -7.77 47.07
C ASP A 392 -5.14 -8.93 46.28
N GLY A 393 -4.69 -8.67 45.04
CA GLY A 393 -4.09 -9.66 44.14
C GLY A 393 -4.98 -10.11 42.98
N ALA A 394 -4.36 -10.46 41.85
CA ALA A 394 -5.03 -10.79 40.59
C ALA A 394 -4.82 -12.27 40.20
N CYS A 395 -5.89 -12.94 39.77
CA CYS A 395 -5.84 -14.29 39.21
C CYS A 395 -6.34 -14.31 37.76
N TYR A 396 -5.43 -14.15 36.80
CA TYR A 396 -5.78 -14.13 35.38
C TYR A 396 -6.27 -15.50 34.90
N VAL A 397 -5.65 -16.58 35.38
CA VAL A 397 -6.08 -17.96 35.06
C VAL A 397 -7.51 -18.20 35.54
N CYS A 398 -7.90 -17.69 36.71
CA CYS A 398 -9.26 -17.81 37.23
C CYS A 398 -10.27 -17.06 36.36
N ALA A 399 -9.91 -15.85 35.93
CA ALA A 399 -10.75 -15.02 35.08
C ALA A 399 -10.97 -15.69 33.71
N LEU A 400 -9.90 -16.14 33.06
CA LEU A 400 -9.95 -16.80 31.76
C LEU A 400 -10.70 -18.15 31.84
N ARG A 401 -10.44 -18.98 32.86
CA ARG A 401 -11.18 -20.24 33.05
C ARG A 401 -12.66 -20.04 33.36
N SER A 402 -13.03 -18.92 33.98
CA SER A 402 -14.45 -18.63 34.26
C SER A 402 -15.24 -18.31 33.01
N ILE A 403 -14.58 -17.75 31.97
CA ILE A 403 -15.25 -17.34 30.74
C ILE A 403 -15.17 -18.39 29.63
N ILE A 404 -14.10 -19.21 29.57
CA ILE A 404 -13.95 -20.27 28.55
C ILE A 404 -15.22 -21.12 28.35
N PRO A 405 -15.89 -21.63 29.41
CA PRO A 405 -17.11 -22.42 29.24
C PRO A 405 -18.26 -21.68 28.54
N LYS A 406 -18.25 -20.35 28.55
CA LYS A 406 -19.25 -19.49 27.90
C LYS A 406 -18.91 -19.17 26.45
N ILE A 407 -17.65 -19.30 26.05
CA ILE A 407 -17.18 -18.88 24.73
C ILE A 407 -16.62 -20.03 23.88
N LYS A 408 -16.38 -21.22 24.46
CA LYS A 408 -15.76 -22.35 23.77
C LYS A 408 -16.54 -22.85 22.56
N ASP A 409 -17.87 -22.71 22.60
CA ASP A 409 -18.78 -23.13 21.52
C ASP A 409 -19.15 -21.95 20.61
N GLU A 410 -18.54 -20.78 20.87
CA GLU A 410 -18.84 -19.53 20.18
C GLU A 410 -17.78 -19.17 19.14
N ASN A 411 -18.26 -18.69 17.99
CA ASN A 411 -17.39 -18.21 16.92
C ASN A 411 -17.09 -16.71 17.07
N ASN A 412 -15.92 -16.30 16.55
CA ASN A 412 -15.41 -14.93 16.53
C ASN A 412 -15.41 -14.26 17.92
N THR A 413 -14.69 -14.89 18.86
CA THR A 413 -14.61 -14.42 20.23
C THR A 413 -13.36 -13.57 20.46
N VAL A 414 -13.54 -12.42 21.10
CA VAL A 414 -12.48 -11.53 21.55
C VAL A 414 -12.54 -11.39 23.07
N ILE A 415 -11.45 -11.71 23.75
CA ILE A 415 -11.24 -11.44 25.17
C ILE A 415 -10.54 -10.10 25.30
N VAL A 416 -11.05 -9.23 26.16
CA VAL A 416 -10.42 -7.95 26.52
C VAL A 416 -10.11 -7.98 28.01
N VAL A 417 -8.83 -8.01 28.37
CA VAL A 417 -8.35 -8.00 29.75
C VAL A 417 -7.96 -6.58 30.16
N VAL A 418 -8.45 -6.09 31.29
CA VAL A 418 -8.10 -4.78 31.84
C VAL A 418 -7.49 -4.98 33.23
N THR A 419 -6.25 -4.58 33.45
CA THR A 419 -5.51 -4.82 34.71
C THR A 419 -4.42 -3.79 34.97
N ASP A 420 -3.90 -3.69 36.18
CA ASP A 420 -2.67 -2.95 36.52
C ASP A 420 -1.39 -3.79 36.39
N GLY A 421 -1.52 -5.08 36.04
CA GLY A 421 -0.39 -5.96 35.78
C GLY A 421 0.23 -6.54 37.06
N ASP A 422 -0.56 -6.66 38.13
CA ASP A 422 -0.17 -7.42 39.32
C ASP A 422 0.21 -8.86 38.95
N PRO A 423 1.21 -9.48 39.64
CA PRO A 423 1.60 -10.86 39.37
C PRO A 423 0.44 -11.83 39.54
N ASP A 424 0.33 -12.80 38.63
CA ASP A 424 -0.64 -13.88 38.74
C ASP A 424 -0.34 -14.74 39.99
N VAL A 425 -1.38 -15.14 40.71
CA VAL A 425 -1.27 -15.98 41.92
C VAL A 425 -0.87 -17.43 41.57
N TYR A 426 -0.99 -17.85 40.30
CA TYR A 426 -0.70 -19.22 39.83
C TYR A 426 0.63 -19.39 39.09
N SER A 427 1.10 -20.65 38.99
CA SER A 427 2.39 -21.02 38.38
C SER A 427 2.41 -20.95 36.84
N PRO A 428 3.59 -20.77 36.21
CA PRO A 428 3.76 -20.70 34.75
C PRO A 428 3.24 -21.92 33.95
N SER A 429 3.23 -23.12 34.53
CA SER A 429 2.76 -24.35 33.85
C SER A 429 1.28 -24.31 33.47
N LEU A 430 0.43 -23.70 34.32
CA LEU A 430 -1.01 -23.54 34.05
C LEU A 430 -1.25 -22.50 32.95
N GLN A 431 -0.35 -21.53 32.80
CA GLN A 431 -0.44 -20.48 31.79
C GLN A 431 -0.21 -21.03 30.38
N ASN A 432 0.76 -21.93 30.19
CA ASN A 432 1.03 -22.56 28.88
C ASN A 432 -0.15 -23.42 28.38
N THR A 433 -0.80 -24.17 29.28
CA THR A 433 -1.96 -25.00 28.90
C THR A 433 -3.13 -24.12 28.45
N LEU A 434 -3.34 -23.01 29.15
CA LEU A 434 -4.39 -22.03 28.84
C LEU A 434 -4.16 -21.33 27.50
N GLN A 435 -2.89 -20.98 27.22
CA GLN A 435 -2.50 -20.40 25.94
C GLN A 435 -2.88 -21.33 24.79
N GLN A 436 -2.50 -22.60 24.85
CA GLN A 436 -2.82 -23.59 23.81
C GLN A 436 -4.33 -23.77 23.62
N GLU A 437 -5.09 -23.77 24.71
CA GLU A 437 -6.55 -23.86 24.67
C GLU A 437 -7.17 -22.64 23.95
N LEU A 438 -6.73 -21.42 24.25
CA LEU A 438 -7.24 -20.20 23.60
C LEU A 438 -6.91 -20.14 22.11
N VAL A 439 -5.71 -20.59 21.72
CA VAL A 439 -5.29 -20.71 20.32
C VAL A 439 -6.16 -21.73 19.59
N TYR A 440 -6.37 -22.91 20.19
CA TYR A 440 -7.23 -23.96 19.63
C TYR A 440 -8.68 -23.48 19.43
N LEU A 441 -9.20 -22.69 20.37
CA LEU A 441 -10.55 -22.10 20.29
C LEU A 441 -10.62 -20.94 19.28
N GLY A 442 -9.50 -20.47 18.73
CA GLY A 442 -9.46 -19.32 17.82
C GLY A 442 -9.93 -18.01 18.47
N VAL A 443 -9.72 -17.88 19.78
CA VAL A 443 -10.04 -16.67 20.55
C VAL A 443 -8.93 -15.65 20.34
N ARG A 444 -9.28 -14.36 20.18
CA ARG A 444 -8.32 -13.25 20.15
C ARG A 444 -8.23 -12.56 21.51
N VAL A 445 -7.04 -12.33 22.05
CA VAL A 445 -6.84 -11.67 23.36
C VAL A 445 -6.26 -10.27 23.21
N LEU A 446 -7.01 -9.26 23.61
CA LEU A 446 -6.53 -7.89 23.78
C LEU A 446 -6.35 -7.60 25.26
N ALA A 447 -5.33 -6.81 25.61
CA ALA A 447 -5.09 -6.43 27.01
C ALA A 447 -4.79 -4.94 27.15
N LEU A 448 -5.34 -4.32 28.19
CA LEU A 448 -4.99 -3.00 28.69
C LEU A 448 -4.31 -3.17 30.05
N VAL A 449 -3.03 -2.81 30.13
CA VAL A 449 -2.20 -2.96 31.32
C VAL A 449 -1.79 -1.57 31.84
N PHE A 450 -2.25 -1.21 33.03
CA PHE A 450 -1.92 0.04 33.72
C PHE A 450 -0.53 -0.03 34.39
N SER A 451 0.52 -0.31 33.62
CA SER A 451 1.91 -0.43 34.11
C SER A 451 2.94 0.13 33.12
N LYS A 452 4.12 0.47 33.64
CA LYS A 452 5.34 0.75 32.84
C LYS A 452 6.06 -0.52 32.39
N LYS A 453 5.83 -1.62 33.11
CA LYS A 453 6.55 -2.87 32.89
C LYS A 453 5.71 -3.78 32.01
N LYS A 454 6.37 -4.45 31.06
CA LYS A 454 5.72 -5.47 30.24
C LYS A 454 5.21 -6.60 31.13
N HIS A 455 4.01 -7.10 30.82
CA HIS A 455 3.39 -8.22 31.52
C HIS A 455 3.51 -9.48 30.67
N THR A 456 4.47 -10.36 31.02
CA THR A 456 4.86 -11.53 30.20
C THR A 456 3.68 -12.38 29.74
N LEU A 457 2.75 -12.73 30.65
CA LEU A 457 1.58 -13.53 30.28
C LEU A 457 0.68 -12.83 29.27
N MET A 458 0.46 -11.52 29.41
CA MET A 458 -0.43 -10.79 28.50
C MET A 458 0.19 -10.67 27.12
N GLU A 459 1.51 -10.43 27.06
CA GLU A 459 2.27 -10.43 25.80
C GLU A 459 2.16 -11.78 25.10
N THR A 460 2.46 -12.88 25.81
CA THR A 460 2.41 -14.23 25.24
C THR A 460 0.99 -14.62 24.78
N LEU A 461 -0.04 -14.31 25.57
CA LEU A 461 -1.42 -14.57 25.18
C LEU A 461 -1.84 -13.74 23.97
N ALA A 462 -1.58 -12.43 23.99
CA ALA A 462 -1.89 -11.55 22.87
C ALA A 462 -1.18 -12.01 21.60
N GLU A 463 0.13 -12.27 21.66
CA GLU A 463 0.94 -12.71 20.53
C GLU A 463 0.40 -14.01 19.92
N SER A 464 0.21 -15.05 20.73
CA SER A 464 -0.25 -16.35 20.23
C SER A 464 -1.69 -16.37 19.72
N THR A 465 -2.52 -15.40 20.12
CA THR A 465 -3.93 -15.32 19.74
C THR A 465 -4.23 -14.26 18.67
N LYS A 466 -3.20 -13.73 18.00
CA LYS A 466 -3.32 -12.63 17.02
C LYS A 466 -3.97 -11.37 17.63
N GLY A 467 -3.69 -11.13 18.91
CA GLY A 467 -4.14 -10.00 19.72
C GLY A 467 -3.05 -8.94 19.97
N ARG A 468 -3.25 -8.07 20.96
CA ARG A 468 -2.34 -6.95 21.26
C ARG A 468 -2.43 -6.49 22.71
N VAL A 469 -1.32 -6.02 23.28
CA VAL A 469 -1.26 -5.41 24.62
C VAL A 469 -1.04 -3.91 24.52
N TYR A 470 -1.83 -3.14 25.28
CA TYR A 470 -1.73 -1.69 25.41
C TYR A 470 -1.27 -1.34 26.81
N TYR A 471 -0.20 -0.55 26.91
CA TYR A 471 0.34 -0.09 28.20
C TYR A 471 0.01 1.37 28.46
N THR A 472 -0.30 1.70 29.71
CA THR A 472 -0.50 3.09 30.16
C THR A 472 -0.18 3.21 31.65
N THR A 473 0.14 4.41 32.16
CA THR A 473 0.59 4.59 33.55
C THR A 473 -0.26 5.58 34.36
N LYS A 474 -1.07 6.41 33.69
CA LYS A 474 -2.14 7.28 34.19
C LYS A 474 -2.64 8.25 33.08
N SER A 475 -3.92 8.61 33.18
CA SER A 475 -4.64 9.76 32.58
C SER A 475 -4.39 10.20 31.13
N SER A 476 -4.44 9.30 30.14
CA SER A 476 -4.81 9.73 28.79
C SER A 476 -6.12 9.08 28.41
N SER A 477 -7.13 9.89 28.06
CA SER A 477 -8.48 9.45 27.65
C SER A 477 -8.45 8.56 26.41
N ASP A 478 -7.31 8.53 25.72
CA ASP A 478 -7.24 8.08 24.34
C ASP A 478 -6.73 6.63 24.24
N VAL A 479 -5.93 6.12 25.20
CA VAL A 479 -5.40 4.73 25.14
C VAL A 479 -6.50 3.68 25.31
N PRO A 480 -7.36 3.73 26.36
CA PRO A 480 -8.42 2.73 26.52
C PRO A 480 -9.42 2.74 25.36
N LEU A 481 -9.79 3.93 24.86
CA LEU A 481 -10.68 4.07 23.71
C LEU A 481 -10.10 3.40 22.45
N ARG A 482 -8.77 3.43 22.26
CA ARG A 482 -8.10 2.83 21.11
C ARG A 482 -8.00 1.31 21.19
N LEU A 483 -7.78 0.74 22.37
CA LEU A 483 -7.93 -0.71 22.58
C LEU A 483 -9.31 -1.18 22.12
N PHE A 484 -10.37 -0.43 22.46
CA PHE A 484 -11.72 -0.75 22.02
C PHE A 484 -11.96 -0.50 20.52
N GLN A 485 -11.23 0.43 19.89
CA GLN A 485 -11.22 0.57 18.44
C GLN A 485 -10.57 -0.63 17.75
N ASP A 486 -9.44 -1.14 18.27
CA ASP A 486 -8.84 -2.38 17.76
C ASP A 486 -9.76 -3.59 18.00
N ALA A 487 -10.46 -3.66 19.13
CA ALA A 487 -11.47 -4.71 19.35
C ALA A 487 -12.56 -4.74 18.24
N LEU A 488 -12.87 -3.60 17.61
CA LEU A 488 -13.80 -3.54 16.49
C LEU A 488 -13.22 -4.09 15.17
N SER A 489 -11.89 -4.25 15.05
CA SER A 489 -11.27 -4.88 13.87
C SER A 489 -11.62 -6.36 13.74
N ALA A 490 -12.15 -6.98 14.81
CA ALA A 490 -12.67 -8.34 14.77
C ALA A 490 -14.03 -8.46 14.08
N GLN A 491 -14.72 -7.34 13.86
CA GLN A 491 -16.04 -7.33 13.24
C GLN A 491 -15.96 -7.62 11.73
N PRO A 492 -16.99 -8.26 11.15
CA PRO A 492 -17.07 -8.42 9.71
C PRO A 492 -17.04 -7.05 8.99
N ARG A 493 -16.38 -6.99 7.83
CA ARG A 493 -16.42 -5.81 6.96
C ARG A 493 -17.86 -5.60 6.50
N LYS A 494 -18.36 -4.36 6.59
CA LYS A 494 -19.67 -3.97 6.06
C LYS A 494 -19.51 -3.36 4.67
N PRO A 495 -20.55 -3.39 3.82
CA PRO A 495 -20.58 -2.58 2.60
C PRO A 495 -20.28 -1.12 2.93
N LEU A 496 -19.64 -0.40 2.01
CA LEU A 496 -19.34 1.03 2.17
C LEU A 496 -20.62 1.84 2.43
N SER A 497 -21.74 1.45 1.80
CA SER A 497 -23.06 2.09 1.97
C SER A 497 -23.66 1.97 3.37
N LEU A 498 -23.14 1.05 4.21
CA LEU A 498 -23.56 0.83 5.60
C LEU A 498 -22.47 1.23 6.61
N THR A 499 -21.34 1.76 6.13
CA THR A 499 -20.20 2.13 6.97
C THR A 499 -20.37 3.56 7.49
N ARG A 500 -20.05 3.78 8.76
CA ARG A 500 -20.03 5.11 9.38
C ARG A 500 -18.63 5.70 9.23
N PHE A 501 -18.53 6.84 8.55
CA PHE A 501 -17.27 7.53 8.29
C PHE A 501 -17.10 8.69 9.26
N LYS A 502 -15.88 8.84 9.79
CA LYS A 502 -15.52 10.00 10.61
C LYS A 502 -15.15 11.16 9.69
N ILE A 503 -15.86 12.27 9.85
CA ILE A 503 -15.76 13.47 9.00
C ILE A 503 -14.88 14.52 9.66
N HIS A 504 -15.01 14.68 10.98
CA HIS A 504 -14.28 15.68 11.73
C HIS A 504 -13.85 15.13 13.09
N GLU A 505 -12.64 15.50 13.49
CA GLU A 505 -12.13 15.28 14.83
C GLU A 505 -11.22 16.43 15.22
N THR A 506 -11.49 17.02 16.37
CA THR A 506 -10.66 18.08 16.92
C THR A 506 -10.53 17.93 18.43
N VAL A 507 -9.38 18.34 18.93
CA VAL A 507 -9.04 18.36 20.34
C VAL A 507 -8.50 19.76 20.63
N ILE A 508 -9.23 20.51 21.45
CA ILE A 508 -8.91 21.90 21.78
C ILE A 508 -8.73 21.97 23.29
N SER A 509 -7.65 22.59 23.75
CA SER A 509 -7.38 22.73 25.18
C SER A 509 -7.06 24.18 25.52
N GLY A 510 -7.59 24.68 26.64
CA GLY A 510 -7.31 26.05 27.06
C GLY A 510 -8.26 26.58 28.14
N LYS A 511 -8.17 27.89 28.38
CA LYS A 511 -9.01 28.65 29.32
C LYS A 511 -10.00 29.60 28.63
N ALA A 512 -10.17 29.48 27.31
CA ALA A 512 -11.09 30.35 26.58
C ALA A 512 -12.53 30.11 27.08
N LYS A 513 -13.35 31.16 27.03
CA LYS A 513 -14.78 31.07 27.37
C LYS A 513 -15.61 30.47 26.24
N LEU A 514 -15.05 30.33 25.05
CA LEU A 514 -15.73 29.88 23.86
C LEU A 514 -14.78 29.02 23.04
N PHE A 515 -15.24 27.84 22.63
CA PHE A 515 -14.58 27.05 21.60
C PHE A 515 -15.56 26.75 20.48
N ASN A 516 -15.09 26.82 19.25
CA ASN A 516 -15.86 26.53 18.05
C ASN A 516 -14.97 25.94 16.95
N SER A 517 -15.59 25.29 15.98
CA SER A 517 -14.92 24.85 14.75
C SER A 517 -15.94 24.58 13.64
N THR A 518 -15.46 24.45 12.41
CA THR A 518 -16.25 24.15 11.22
C THR A 518 -15.97 22.73 10.71
N PHE A 519 -16.92 22.16 9.99
CA PHE A 519 -16.77 20.88 9.31
C PHE A 519 -17.69 20.81 8.09
N ASP A 520 -17.34 19.98 7.11
CA ASP A 520 -18.11 19.84 5.87
C ASP A 520 -18.81 18.48 5.81
N VAL A 521 -20.10 18.50 5.48
CA VAL A 521 -20.88 17.30 5.13
C VAL A 521 -21.01 17.25 3.62
N ASP A 522 -20.38 16.26 2.99
CA ASP A 522 -20.44 16.09 1.54
C ASP A 522 -21.67 15.29 1.10
N SER A 523 -22.01 15.39 -0.19
CA SER A 523 -23.20 14.75 -0.77
C SER A 523 -23.28 13.23 -0.59
N SER A 524 -22.15 12.55 -0.37
CA SER A 524 -22.14 11.10 -0.17
C SER A 524 -22.44 10.69 1.27
N LEU A 525 -22.38 11.61 2.25
CA LEU A 525 -22.54 11.34 3.68
C LEU A 525 -23.72 12.08 4.31
N ASN A 526 -24.87 12.06 3.63
CA ASN A 526 -26.06 12.78 4.04
C ASN A 526 -27.07 11.92 4.83
N ARG A 527 -26.62 10.99 5.69
CA ARG A 527 -27.48 10.18 6.56
C ARG A 527 -26.90 9.93 7.95
N ASN A 528 -27.71 9.99 9.00
CA ASN A 528 -27.38 9.65 10.39
C ASN A 528 -26.08 10.32 10.89
N LEU A 529 -25.99 11.63 10.73
CA LEU A 529 -24.90 12.41 11.31
C LEU A 529 -24.97 12.28 12.83
N LYS A 530 -23.84 11.96 13.44
CA LYS A 530 -23.66 11.86 14.89
C LYS A 530 -22.61 12.85 15.31
N PHE A 531 -23.02 13.77 16.18
CA PHE A 531 -22.16 14.72 16.85
C PHE A 531 -21.87 14.22 18.26
N ARG A 532 -20.60 14.17 18.65
CA ARG A 532 -20.18 13.82 20.01
C ARG A 532 -19.17 14.84 20.51
N PHE A 533 -19.47 15.38 21.68
CA PHE A 533 -18.63 16.31 22.41
C PHE A 533 -18.19 15.68 23.73
N ARG A 534 -16.93 15.87 24.10
CA ARG A 534 -16.34 15.39 25.35
C ARG A 534 -15.49 16.47 26.00
N THR A 535 -15.49 16.51 27.33
CA THR A 535 -14.61 17.37 28.12
C THR A 535 -14.14 16.65 29.37
N ASN A 536 -12.90 16.94 29.79
CA ASN A 536 -12.37 16.45 31.06
C ASN A 536 -12.94 17.20 32.30
N MET A 537 -13.67 18.31 32.10
CA MET A 537 -14.26 19.09 33.19
C MET A 537 -15.70 19.50 32.85
N SER A 538 -16.64 18.59 33.14
CA SER A 538 -18.07 18.80 32.88
C SER A 538 -18.62 20.08 33.56
N SER A 539 -18.10 20.42 34.75
CA SER A 539 -18.51 21.60 35.53
C SER A 539 -18.08 22.95 34.94
N GLU A 540 -17.11 22.96 34.03
CA GLU A 540 -16.67 24.20 33.36
C GLU A 540 -17.54 24.57 32.17
N VAL A 541 -18.39 23.65 31.67
CA VAL A 541 -19.35 23.92 30.59
C VAL A 541 -20.41 24.89 31.11
N SER A 542 -20.45 26.10 30.55
CA SER A 542 -21.41 27.15 30.91
C SER A 542 -22.66 27.13 30.04
N SER A 543 -22.53 26.70 28.79
CA SER A 543 -23.66 26.40 27.89
C SER A 543 -23.44 25.04 27.21
N PRO A 544 -24.48 24.20 27.08
CA PRO A 544 -24.36 22.94 26.36
C PRO A 544 -23.83 23.16 24.94
N PRO A 545 -23.02 22.23 24.41
CA PRO A 545 -22.55 22.32 23.04
C PRO A 545 -23.74 22.22 22.08
N TYR A 546 -23.65 22.93 20.97
CA TYR A 546 -24.65 22.89 19.90
C TYR A 546 -23.95 23.03 18.56
N PHE A 547 -24.66 22.70 17.48
CA PHE A 547 -24.15 22.82 16.12
C PHE A 547 -25.23 23.36 15.19
N VAL A 548 -24.79 23.98 14.11
CA VAL A 548 -25.63 24.75 13.19
C VAL A 548 -25.34 24.31 11.77
N ASN A 549 -26.42 24.08 11.01
CA ASN A 549 -26.35 23.65 9.62
C ASN A 549 -26.17 24.83 8.65
N PRO A 550 -25.93 24.56 7.35
CA PRO A 550 -25.80 25.60 6.33
C PRO A 550 -27.00 26.54 6.24
N SER A 551 -28.21 26.02 6.49
CA SER A 551 -29.46 26.81 6.53
C SER A 551 -29.71 27.55 7.86
N ALA A 552 -28.69 27.67 8.71
CA ALA A 552 -28.73 28.36 10.02
C ALA A 552 -29.70 27.76 11.05
N THR A 553 -30.08 26.49 10.90
CA THR A 553 -30.85 25.74 11.91
C THR A 553 -29.92 25.23 13.00
N ARG A 554 -30.27 25.50 14.26
CA ARG A 554 -29.52 25.10 15.46
C ARG A 554 -30.01 23.75 15.99
N PHE A 555 -29.07 22.86 16.28
CA PHE A 555 -29.28 21.54 16.86
C PHE A 555 -28.68 21.49 18.26
N GLU A 556 -29.50 21.22 19.27
CA GLU A 556 -29.07 21.05 20.66
C GLU A 556 -28.50 19.65 20.88
N THR A 557 -27.68 19.51 21.92
CA THR A 557 -27.11 18.23 22.34
C THR A 557 -27.67 17.77 23.68
N GLU A 558 -27.66 16.46 23.87
CA GLU A 558 -28.09 15.80 25.11
C GLU A 558 -26.88 15.36 25.92
N LYS A 559 -26.90 15.59 27.23
CA LYS A 559 -25.85 15.14 28.14
C LYS A 559 -25.97 13.64 28.38
N SER A 560 -24.85 12.92 28.33
CA SER A 560 -24.81 11.48 28.59
C SER A 560 -25.19 11.14 30.04
N GLU A 561 -25.94 10.05 30.20
CA GLU A 561 -26.33 9.50 31.51
C GLU A 561 -25.20 8.69 32.17
N PHE A 562 -24.29 8.11 31.39
CA PHE A 562 -23.26 7.17 31.87
C PHE A 562 -21.84 7.74 31.82
N VAL A 563 -21.57 8.68 30.92
CA VAL A 563 -20.22 9.22 30.69
C VAL A 563 -20.20 10.68 31.09
N GLU A 564 -19.46 11.00 32.15
CA GLU A 564 -19.37 12.37 32.64
C GLU A 564 -18.71 13.27 31.60
N GLY A 565 -19.26 14.47 31.39
CA GLY A 565 -18.66 15.42 30.46
C GLY A 565 -18.83 15.04 28.98
N GLN A 566 -19.73 14.11 28.65
CA GLN A 566 -20.10 13.78 27.27
C GLN A 566 -21.47 14.37 26.90
N TRP A 567 -21.57 14.89 25.69
CA TRP A 567 -22.82 15.29 25.03
C TRP A 567 -22.91 14.71 23.63
N THR A 568 -24.12 14.36 23.19
CA THR A 568 -24.36 13.77 21.86
C THR A 568 -25.61 14.32 21.20
N ALA A 569 -25.63 14.28 19.88
CA ALA A 569 -26.82 14.53 19.07
C ALA A 569 -26.75 13.71 17.78
N GLU A 570 -27.91 13.36 17.22
CA GLU A 570 -28.01 12.69 15.93
C GLU A 570 -28.97 13.45 15.01
N VAL A 571 -28.63 13.51 13.72
CA VAL A 571 -29.44 14.11 12.65
C VAL A 571 -29.61 13.07 11.55
N GLU A 572 -30.84 12.64 11.29
CA GLU A 572 -31.14 11.57 10.35
C GLU A 572 -30.78 11.93 8.90
N ASP A 573 -31.12 13.14 8.45
CA ASP A 573 -30.85 13.65 7.09
C ASP A 573 -30.09 15.00 7.17
N PRO A 574 -28.77 14.98 7.42
CA PRO A 574 -27.97 16.20 7.47
C PRO A 574 -27.88 16.88 6.09
N GLU A 575 -28.06 18.20 6.07
CA GLU A 575 -27.80 19.07 4.91
C GLU A 575 -26.34 19.00 4.46
N VAL A 576 -26.15 19.01 3.13
CA VAL A 576 -24.82 19.09 2.51
C VAL A 576 -24.29 20.52 2.60
N GLY A 577 -23.02 20.67 2.98
CA GLY A 577 -22.35 21.97 3.08
C GLY A 577 -21.55 22.12 4.36
N SER A 578 -21.17 23.36 4.66
CA SER A 578 -20.35 23.70 5.82
C SER A 578 -21.21 23.94 7.06
N TRP A 579 -20.94 23.16 8.09
CA TRP A 579 -21.54 23.26 9.42
C TRP A 579 -20.54 23.87 10.39
N TRP A 580 -21.03 24.36 11.53
CA TRP A 580 -20.18 24.77 12.64
C TRP A 580 -20.79 24.37 13.98
N TRP A 581 -19.94 24.24 14.99
CA TRP A 581 -20.35 23.93 16.35
C TRP A 581 -19.69 24.88 17.34
N GLU A 582 -20.31 25.02 18.51
CA GLU A 582 -19.83 25.90 19.57
C GLU A 582 -20.12 25.31 20.95
N VAL A 583 -19.22 25.57 21.89
CA VAL A 583 -19.44 25.35 23.32
C VAL A 583 -19.01 26.56 24.13
N GLY A 584 -19.83 26.94 25.11
CA GLY A 584 -19.48 27.94 26.12
C GLY A 584 -18.82 27.28 27.33
N LEU A 585 -17.70 27.85 27.75
CA LEU A 585 -16.98 27.49 28.97
C LEU A 585 -16.91 28.67 29.94
N ARG A 586 -16.74 28.38 31.23
CA ARG A 586 -16.51 29.40 32.26
C ARG A 586 -15.14 30.07 32.13
N GLY A 587 -14.18 29.39 31.50
CA GLY A 587 -12.80 29.87 31.30
C GLY A 587 -12.00 30.02 32.60
N ARG A 588 -12.43 29.39 33.70
CA ARG A 588 -11.75 29.49 35.00
C ARG A 588 -10.64 28.47 35.12
N LYS A 589 -10.82 27.30 34.51
CA LYS A 589 -9.85 26.20 34.53
C LYS A 589 -9.41 25.82 33.11
N TYR A 590 -8.25 25.20 33.06
CA TYR A 590 -7.76 24.60 31.82
C TYR A 590 -8.64 23.40 31.48
N THR A 591 -9.37 23.50 30.38
CA THR A 591 -10.36 22.51 29.94
C THR A 591 -9.92 21.94 28.61
N LYS A 592 -9.87 20.60 28.50
CA LYS A 592 -9.65 19.87 27.26
C LYS A 592 -11.00 19.44 26.71
N VAL A 593 -11.30 19.86 25.49
CA VAL A 593 -12.51 19.53 24.74
C VAL A 593 -12.14 18.68 23.54
N SER A 594 -12.90 17.63 23.28
CA SER A 594 -12.81 16.82 22.07
C SER A 594 -14.17 16.78 21.38
N VAL A 595 -14.18 17.03 20.08
CA VAL A 595 -15.38 16.90 19.24
C VAL A 595 -15.08 15.91 18.13
N ASP A 596 -15.99 14.96 17.96
CA ASP A 596 -15.93 13.98 16.90
C ASP A 596 -17.29 13.89 16.20
N ILE A 597 -17.23 13.87 14.87
CA ILE A 597 -18.40 13.93 14.01
C ILE A 597 -18.28 12.83 12.96
N SER A 598 -19.35 12.09 12.79
CA SER A 598 -19.41 10.99 11.84
C SER A 598 -20.76 10.94 11.16
N ALA A 599 -20.82 10.41 9.94
CA ALA A 599 -22.09 10.17 9.25
C ALA A 599 -22.01 8.90 8.40
N THR A 600 -23.15 8.45 7.92
CA THR A 600 -23.29 7.28 7.05
C THR A 600 -23.71 7.70 5.64
N PRO A 601 -23.33 6.94 4.60
CA PRO A 601 -23.84 7.18 3.26
C PRO A 601 -25.29 6.78 3.09
N LYS A 602 -25.94 7.31 2.05
CA LYS A 602 -27.17 6.72 1.50
C LYS A 602 -26.84 5.53 0.61
N PRO A 603 -27.75 4.53 0.48
CA PRO A 603 -27.47 3.29 -0.25
C PRO A 603 -27.05 3.46 -1.72
N ASP A 604 -27.49 4.54 -2.36
CA ASP A 604 -27.25 4.88 -3.77
C ASP A 604 -25.98 5.72 -3.99
N GLN A 605 -25.32 6.18 -2.93
CA GLN A 605 -24.15 7.05 -3.01
C GLN A 605 -22.85 6.27 -2.81
N THR A 606 -21.86 6.57 -3.64
CA THR A 606 -20.50 6.04 -3.47
C THR A 606 -19.68 7.00 -2.61
N PRO A 607 -19.34 6.62 -1.36
CA PRO A 607 -18.64 7.51 -0.45
C PRO A 607 -17.15 7.60 -0.74
N ILE A 608 -16.58 8.75 -0.39
CA ILE A 608 -15.14 8.90 -0.21
C ILE A 608 -14.74 8.28 1.12
N HIS A 609 -13.70 7.46 1.13
CA HIS A 609 -13.15 6.84 2.33
C HIS A 609 -11.63 6.88 2.33
N VAL A 610 -11.06 6.72 3.53
CA VAL A 610 -9.63 6.84 3.77
C VAL A 610 -9.17 5.66 4.60
N GLU A 611 -8.06 5.06 4.19
CA GLU A 611 -7.32 4.04 4.93
C GLU A 611 -5.88 4.51 5.07
N ALA A 612 -5.28 4.35 6.25
CA ALA A 612 -3.87 4.69 6.45
C ALA A 612 -3.14 3.60 7.23
N TRP A 613 -1.86 3.41 6.94
CA TRP A 613 -1.01 2.40 7.57
C TRP A 613 0.45 2.83 7.57
N LEU A 614 1.26 2.13 8.36
CA LEU A 614 2.71 2.23 8.35
C LEU A 614 3.32 1.03 7.61
N ASN A 615 4.54 1.18 7.08
CA ASN A 615 5.31 0.04 6.54
C ASN A 615 5.74 -0.98 7.62
N THR A 616 5.72 -0.59 8.89
CA THR A 616 6.02 -1.49 10.01
C THR A 616 4.78 -2.13 10.64
N THR A 617 4.90 -3.40 11.03
CA THR A 617 3.89 -4.12 11.83
C THR A 617 4.17 -4.05 13.34
N SER A 618 5.28 -3.42 13.73
CA SER A 618 5.65 -3.21 15.13
C SER A 618 4.87 -2.04 15.71
N ASP A 619 4.38 -2.21 16.93
CA ASP A 619 3.78 -1.11 17.71
C ASP A 619 4.83 -0.27 18.45
N THR A 620 6.11 -0.65 18.33
CA THR A 620 7.26 0.10 18.83
C THR A 620 8.13 0.57 17.68
N ILE A 621 8.49 1.85 17.68
CA ILE A 621 9.33 2.48 16.67
C ILE A 621 10.65 2.88 17.31
N ASN A 622 11.76 2.39 16.76
CA ASN A 622 13.08 2.88 17.08
C ASN A 622 13.52 3.93 16.05
N ALA A 623 13.18 5.19 16.30
CA ALA A 623 13.48 6.28 15.37
C ALA A 623 14.98 6.58 15.19
N LYS A 624 15.89 5.91 15.93
CA LYS A 624 17.33 5.99 15.67
C LYS A 624 17.80 5.05 14.55
N THR A 625 17.09 3.95 14.31
CA THR A 625 17.57 2.89 13.40
C THR A 625 16.53 2.46 12.37
N GLU A 626 15.27 2.87 12.53
CA GLU A 626 14.16 2.47 11.67
C GLU A 626 13.63 3.68 10.89
N SER A 627 13.56 3.53 9.57
CA SER A 627 12.86 4.44 8.67
C SER A 627 11.40 3.99 8.52
N VAL A 628 10.48 4.69 9.19
CA VAL A 628 9.05 4.36 9.15
C VAL A 628 8.34 5.28 8.17
N SER A 629 7.63 4.70 7.21
CA SER A 629 6.81 5.46 6.26
C SER A 629 5.33 5.41 6.63
N VAL A 630 4.62 6.48 6.28
CA VAL A 630 3.17 6.57 6.43
C VAL A 630 2.54 6.58 5.05
N HIS A 631 1.60 5.68 4.80
CA HIS A 631 0.82 5.62 3.57
C HIS A 631 -0.65 5.87 3.88
N THR A 632 -1.30 6.70 3.07
CA THR A 632 -2.71 7.04 3.17
C THR A 632 -3.37 6.89 1.82
N ARG A 633 -4.33 5.98 1.72
CA ARG A 633 -5.12 5.78 0.52
C ARG A 633 -6.45 6.52 0.61
N VAL A 634 -6.75 7.32 -0.41
CA VAL A 634 -7.99 8.11 -0.53
C VAL A 634 -8.77 7.64 -1.76
N LEU A 635 -9.94 7.03 -1.55
CA LEU A 635 -10.75 6.46 -2.62
C LEU A 635 -12.20 6.93 -2.56
N ARG A 636 -12.84 7.01 -3.72
CA ARG A 636 -14.31 7.08 -3.86
C ARG A 636 -14.84 5.76 -4.41
N GLY A 637 -15.38 4.90 -3.54
CA GLY A 637 -15.53 3.48 -3.89
C GLY A 637 -14.13 2.94 -4.22
N ASN A 638 -13.91 2.38 -5.41
CA ASN A 638 -12.57 1.94 -5.83
C ASN A 638 -11.84 2.95 -6.72
N ALA A 639 -12.38 4.17 -6.90
CA ALA A 639 -11.77 5.23 -7.70
C ALA A 639 -10.71 5.99 -6.90
N PRO A 640 -9.46 6.11 -7.39
CA PRO A 640 -8.47 7.02 -6.83
C PRO A 640 -8.99 8.45 -6.75
N VAL A 641 -8.81 9.09 -5.59
CA VAL A 641 -9.04 10.53 -5.40
C VAL A 641 -7.69 11.23 -5.51
N LEU A 642 -7.59 12.18 -6.44
CA LEU A 642 -6.38 12.89 -6.80
C LEU A 642 -6.43 14.31 -6.27
N LYS A 643 -5.26 14.90 -5.99
CA LYS A 643 -5.12 16.28 -5.48
C LYS A 643 -5.92 16.54 -4.18
N ALA A 644 -6.13 15.51 -3.36
CA ALA A 644 -6.59 15.68 -2.00
C ALA A 644 -5.46 16.23 -1.12
N GLN A 645 -5.81 17.00 -0.10
CA GLN A 645 -4.87 17.50 0.89
C GLN A 645 -4.82 16.50 2.05
N VAL A 646 -3.68 15.85 2.24
CA VAL A 646 -3.49 14.80 3.25
C VAL A 646 -2.46 15.25 4.28
N ARG A 647 -2.86 15.31 5.56
CA ARG A 647 -1.95 15.61 6.67
C ARG A 647 -2.00 14.53 7.74
N LEU A 648 -0.84 14.01 8.09
CA LEU A 648 -0.61 13.25 9.31
C LEU A 648 -0.42 14.21 10.49
N LEU A 649 -1.10 13.92 11.58
CA LEU A 649 -0.94 14.54 12.88
C LEU A 649 -0.29 13.53 13.81
N VAL A 650 0.86 13.90 14.38
CA VAL A 650 1.60 13.10 15.35
C VAL A 650 1.53 13.83 16.69
N MET A 651 0.90 13.19 17.67
CA MET A 651 0.66 13.78 18.99
C MET A 651 1.34 12.97 20.08
N HIS A 652 2.21 13.58 20.87
CA HIS A 652 2.72 12.92 22.07
C HIS A 652 1.59 12.80 23.10
N SER A 653 1.33 11.57 23.58
CA SER A 653 0.18 11.29 24.47
C SER A 653 0.19 12.09 25.78
N THR A 654 1.35 12.56 26.24
CA THR A 654 1.50 13.30 27.51
C THR A 654 2.12 14.70 27.39
N LEU A 655 2.83 15.03 26.30
CA LEU A 655 3.65 16.25 26.24
C LEU A 655 2.93 17.43 25.58
N ASN A 656 1.68 17.23 25.13
CA ASN A 656 0.88 18.24 24.40
C ASN A 656 1.64 18.86 23.21
N THR A 657 2.63 18.14 22.67
CA THR A 657 3.33 18.47 21.44
C THR A 657 2.58 17.83 20.28
N THR A 658 2.44 18.58 19.19
CA THR A 658 1.83 18.09 17.95
C THR A 658 2.67 18.56 16.79
N TYR A 659 3.03 17.62 15.92
CA TYR A 659 3.74 17.87 14.68
C TYR A 659 2.87 17.38 13.52
N ASN A 660 2.94 18.11 12.41
CA ASN A 660 2.12 17.86 11.22
C ASN A 660 3.03 17.56 10.03
N LEU A 661 2.68 16.51 9.28
CA LEU A 661 3.40 16.09 8.08
C LEU A 661 2.42 16.02 6.91
N THR A 662 2.76 16.64 5.77
CA THR A 662 1.95 16.58 4.54
C THR A 662 2.38 15.41 3.69
N LEU A 663 1.45 14.55 3.29
CA LEU A 663 1.71 13.36 2.46
C LEU A 663 1.38 13.67 1.00
N LEU A 664 2.13 13.08 0.06
CA LEU A 664 2.05 13.39 -1.37
C LEU A 664 1.83 12.12 -2.20
N ASP A 665 1.07 12.26 -3.30
CA ASP A 665 0.83 11.25 -4.34
C ASP A 665 1.56 11.72 -5.62
N SER A 666 2.90 11.67 -5.58
CA SER A 666 3.82 12.26 -6.57
C SER A 666 4.65 11.22 -7.33
N GLY A 667 4.65 9.96 -6.92
CA GLY A 667 5.48 8.89 -7.47
C GLY A 667 6.97 9.05 -7.16
N THR A 668 7.32 9.79 -6.11
CA THR A 668 8.69 10.08 -5.70
C THR A 668 8.88 9.91 -4.20
N GLY A 669 10.13 9.69 -3.76
CA GLY A 669 10.45 9.40 -2.37
C GLY A 669 9.76 8.11 -1.92
N THR A 670 8.97 8.18 -0.85
CA THR A 670 8.25 7.01 -0.33
C THR A 670 6.97 6.64 -1.11
N ASP A 671 6.58 7.44 -2.11
CA ASP A 671 5.45 7.12 -2.98
C ASP A 671 5.91 6.41 -4.26
N ALA A 672 5.48 5.16 -4.45
CA ALA A 672 5.94 4.30 -5.54
C ALA A 672 5.20 4.50 -6.89
N LEU A 673 4.06 5.20 -6.91
CA LEU A 673 3.26 5.37 -8.11
C LEU A 673 2.35 6.61 -8.07
N ALA A 674 2.69 7.62 -8.87
CA ALA A 674 1.89 8.84 -8.92
C ALA A 674 0.47 8.61 -9.47
N GLY A 675 -0.51 9.28 -8.86
CA GLY A 675 -1.90 9.33 -9.29
C GLY A 675 -2.70 8.06 -9.03
N ASP A 676 -2.25 7.21 -8.12
CA ASP A 676 -2.96 5.99 -7.71
C ASP A 676 -3.88 6.20 -6.48
N GLY A 677 -3.85 7.41 -5.90
CA GLY A 677 -4.63 7.82 -4.73
C GLY A 677 -4.01 7.37 -3.40
N ILE A 678 -2.76 6.89 -3.40
CA ILE A 678 -1.94 6.66 -2.22
C ILE A 678 -1.02 7.86 -2.02
N TYR A 679 -1.11 8.46 -0.84
CA TYR A 679 -0.28 9.57 -0.42
C TYR A 679 0.70 9.04 0.63
N SER A 680 1.99 9.31 0.47
CA SER A 680 3.00 8.83 1.42
C SER A 680 4.08 9.84 1.75
N ARG A 681 4.76 9.56 2.89
CA ARG A 681 5.96 10.27 3.35
C ARG A 681 6.65 9.52 4.49
N LEU A 682 7.94 9.80 4.72
CA LEU A 682 8.68 9.28 5.87
C LEU A 682 8.33 10.01 7.18
N LEU A 683 8.26 9.27 8.28
CA LEU A 683 8.10 9.77 9.64
C LEU A 683 9.45 10.08 10.27
N SER A 684 10.05 11.23 9.92
CA SER A 684 11.41 11.60 10.38
C SER A 684 11.46 12.41 11.69
N ASN A 685 10.46 13.26 11.96
CA ASN A 685 10.55 14.26 13.04
C ASN A 685 10.01 13.79 14.40
N LEU A 686 10.46 12.62 14.87
CA LEU A 686 10.13 12.09 16.20
C LEU A 686 11.17 12.55 17.23
N THR A 687 10.82 13.57 18.02
CA THR A 687 11.75 14.25 18.95
C THR A 687 11.65 13.79 20.42
N SER A 688 10.72 12.90 20.74
CA SER A 688 10.52 12.42 22.11
C SER A 688 10.23 10.92 22.15
N THR A 689 10.61 10.27 23.25
CA THR A 689 10.28 8.86 23.51
C THR A 689 8.95 8.72 24.22
N GLY A 690 8.26 7.60 24.03
CA GLY A 690 6.98 7.29 24.65
C GLY A 690 5.83 7.15 23.64
N PRO A 691 4.57 7.13 24.12
CA PRO A 691 3.43 6.82 23.28
C PRO A 691 3.03 8.03 22.41
N HIS A 692 3.04 7.83 21.11
CA HIS A 692 2.61 8.78 20.09
C HIS A 692 1.31 8.32 19.45
N ILE A 693 0.38 9.25 19.27
CA ILE A 693 -0.88 9.05 18.59
C ILE A 693 -0.73 9.55 17.15
N LEU A 694 -1.04 8.69 16.18
CA LEU A 694 -0.98 9.01 14.76
C LEU A 694 -2.40 9.05 14.18
N MET A 695 -2.75 10.16 13.54
CA MET A 695 -4.05 10.38 12.92
C MET A 695 -3.89 11.15 11.62
N VAL A 696 -4.55 10.70 10.55
CA VAL A 696 -4.55 11.38 9.27
C VAL A 696 -5.86 12.15 9.09
N LYS A 697 -5.73 13.40 8.66
CA LYS A 697 -6.82 14.26 8.20
C LYS A 697 -6.69 14.45 6.70
N VAL A 698 -7.79 14.22 5.99
CA VAL A 698 -7.89 14.42 4.55
C VAL A 698 -9.00 15.40 4.27
N TRP A 699 -8.76 16.36 3.38
CA TRP A 699 -9.83 17.19 2.84
C TRP A 699 -9.61 17.45 1.35
N GLY A 700 -10.72 17.63 0.66
CA GLY A 700 -10.73 18.01 -0.75
C GLY A 700 -11.55 19.26 -0.97
N ASP A 701 -11.26 19.92 -2.08
CA ASP A 701 -11.95 21.10 -2.56
C ASP A 701 -12.37 20.90 -4.03
N GLY A 702 -12.72 21.99 -4.72
CA GLY A 702 -13.11 21.94 -6.13
C GLY A 702 -11.98 21.52 -7.10
N ASN A 703 -10.72 21.52 -6.66
CA ASN A 703 -9.57 21.08 -7.47
C ASN A 703 -9.26 19.59 -7.25
N THR A 704 -9.76 19.00 -6.17
CA THR A 704 -9.67 17.57 -5.91
C THR A 704 -10.58 16.81 -6.89
N THR A 705 -10.05 15.78 -7.55
CA THR A 705 -10.79 15.00 -8.57
C THR A 705 -10.79 13.52 -8.23
N TYR A 706 -11.66 12.75 -8.87
CA TYR A 706 -11.59 11.29 -8.86
C TYR A 706 -11.76 10.73 -10.27
N LYS A 707 -11.19 9.56 -10.51
CA LYS A 707 -11.26 8.89 -11.82
C LYS A 707 -12.66 8.30 -12.08
N LEU A 708 -13.21 8.55 -13.26
CA LEU A 708 -14.48 8.01 -13.73
C LEU A 708 -14.33 6.58 -14.27
N PRO A 709 -15.40 5.77 -14.28
CA PRO A 709 -15.39 4.49 -14.99
C PRO A 709 -14.88 4.66 -16.43
N ASN A 710 -14.14 3.66 -16.92
CA ASN A 710 -13.45 3.70 -18.22
C ASN A 710 -12.22 4.63 -18.29
N ALA A 711 -11.78 5.22 -17.17
CA ALA A 711 -10.47 5.90 -17.10
C ALA A 711 -9.28 4.97 -17.42
N HIS A 712 -9.47 3.66 -17.48
CA HIS A 712 -8.49 2.70 -17.98
C HIS A 712 -8.46 2.58 -19.51
N LEU A 713 -9.35 3.23 -20.26
CA LEU A 713 -9.43 3.17 -21.74
C LEU A 713 -8.81 4.41 -22.38
N LEU A 714 -7.72 4.92 -21.81
CA LEU A 714 -7.05 6.15 -22.25
C LEU A 714 -6.46 5.93 -23.65
N SER A 715 -7.17 6.42 -24.68
CA SER A 715 -6.88 6.35 -26.12
C SER A 715 -6.74 4.93 -26.72
N GLU A 716 -7.04 4.81 -28.02
CA GLU A 716 -6.84 3.56 -28.77
C GLU A 716 -5.37 3.12 -28.72
N ASP A 717 -4.43 4.08 -28.65
CA ASP A 717 -2.99 3.82 -28.69
C ASP A 717 -2.44 3.11 -27.44
N ARG A 718 -3.12 3.16 -26.28
CA ARG A 718 -2.63 2.51 -25.05
C ARG A 718 -3.10 1.07 -24.84
N ARG A 719 -3.84 0.50 -25.79
CA ARG A 719 -4.35 -0.89 -25.76
C ARG A 719 -3.21 -1.90 -25.55
N ALA A 720 -3.38 -2.90 -24.67
CA ALA A 720 -2.41 -3.94 -24.36
C ALA A 720 -2.16 -4.87 -25.56
N PRO A 721 -0.97 -5.51 -25.67
CA PRO A 721 -0.80 -6.66 -26.55
C PRO A 721 -1.77 -7.76 -26.12
N VAL A 722 -2.71 -8.10 -27.01
CA VAL A 722 -3.63 -9.21 -26.81
C VAL A 722 -2.94 -10.47 -27.32
N ALA A 723 -2.95 -11.55 -26.53
CA ALA A 723 -2.47 -12.83 -27.04
C ALA A 723 -3.22 -13.17 -28.34
N VAL A 724 -2.48 -13.50 -29.41
CA VAL A 724 -3.02 -13.76 -30.76
C VAL A 724 -4.15 -14.80 -30.74
N SER A 725 -4.16 -15.72 -29.76
CA SER A 725 -5.22 -16.72 -29.57
C SER A 725 -6.57 -16.16 -29.08
N CYS A 726 -6.64 -14.95 -28.52
CA CYS A 726 -7.89 -14.33 -28.06
C CYS A 726 -8.59 -13.52 -29.19
N SER A 727 -7.94 -13.32 -30.36
CA SER A 727 -8.36 -12.34 -31.38
C SER A 727 -9.47 -12.80 -32.33
N SER A 728 -9.65 -14.11 -32.56
CA SER A 728 -10.54 -14.63 -33.61
C SER A 728 -12.05 -14.48 -33.34
N SER A 729 -12.45 -13.96 -32.18
CA SER A 729 -13.87 -13.72 -31.83
C SER A 729 -14.12 -12.42 -31.05
N ALA A 730 -13.13 -11.52 -31.00
CA ALA A 730 -13.10 -10.35 -30.11
C ALA A 730 -13.42 -9.00 -30.78
N ALA A 731 -14.35 -8.96 -31.74
CA ALA A 731 -14.67 -7.75 -32.49
C ALA A 731 -15.40 -6.63 -31.69
N ASP A 732 -15.93 -6.92 -30.49
CA ASP A 732 -16.86 -6.01 -29.77
C ASP A 732 -16.36 -5.46 -28.42
N GLU A 733 -15.14 -5.78 -27.95
CA GLU A 733 -14.62 -5.22 -26.68
C GLU A 733 -13.21 -4.64 -26.86
N ASP A 734 -13.01 -3.39 -26.40
CA ASP A 734 -11.71 -2.71 -26.44
C ASP A 734 -10.66 -3.44 -25.57
N PRO A 735 -9.45 -3.70 -26.09
CA PRO A 735 -8.36 -4.23 -25.28
C PRO A 735 -8.06 -3.32 -24.07
N PRO A 736 -7.71 -3.89 -22.91
CA PRO A 736 -7.38 -3.11 -21.73
C PRO A 736 -6.11 -2.28 -21.94
N SER A 737 -5.99 -1.10 -21.32
CA SER A 737 -4.76 -0.30 -21.37
C SER A 737 -3.63 -0.89 -20.52
N TYR A 738 -2.38 -0.76 -20.96
CA TYR A 738 -1.21 -1.05 -20.12
C TYR A 738 -1.01 0.06 -19.08
N CYS A 739 -1.41 -0.23 -17.85
CA CYS A 739 -1.08 0.57 -16.66
C CYS A 739 -0.32 -0.31 -15.65
N CYS A 740 0.70 0.13 -14.94
CA CYS A 740 1.20 1.51 -14.87
C CYS A 740 2.73 1.51 -14.73
N GLY A 741 3.39 2.43 -15.43
CA GLY A 741 4.81 2.68 -15.28
C GLY A 741 5.08 3.59 -14.09
N SER A 742 5.42 4.85 -14.37
CA SER A 742 5.77 5.86 -13.37
C SER A 742 4.57 6.65 -12.83
N TRP A 743 3.44 6.67 -13.54
CA TRP A 743 2.17 7.19 -13.03
C TRP A 743 0.99 6.36 -13.52
N VAL A 744 -0.15 6.51 -12.86
CA VAL A 744 -1.44 6.01 -13.35
C VAL A 744 -2.00 7.03 -14.34
N PRO A 745 -2.09 6.69 -15.64
CA PRO A 745 -2.55 7.64 -16.65
C PRO A 745 -3.92 8.27 -16.32
N THR A 746 -4.07 9.52 -16.74
CA THR A 746 -5.25 10.35 -16.50
C THR A 746 -5.61 11.12 -17.77
N HIS A 747 -6.90 11.34 -17.98
CA HIS A 747 -7.37 12.26 -19.01
C HIS A 747 -8.52 13.09 -18.45
N PRO A 748 -8.56 14.42 -18.68
CA PRO A 748 -9.57 15.29 -18.08
C PRO A 748 -11.02 14.85 -18.33
N ARG A 749 -11.32 14.23 -19.49
CA ARG A 749 -12.65 13.66 -19.79
C ARG A 749 -13.07 12.51 -18.86
N TYR A 750 -12.11 11.84 -18.23
CA TYR A 750 -12.34 10.73 -17.30
C TYR A 750 -12.02 11.11 -15.85
N GLU A 751 -11.99 12.40 -15.54
CA GLU A 751 -11.91 12.91 -14.19
C GLU A 751 -13.13 13.76 -13.86
N LYS A 752 -13.55 13.72 -12.60
CA LYS A 752 -14.62 14.59 -12.10
C LYS A 752 -14.21 15.19 -10.77
N ALA A 753 -14.45 16.49 -10.62
CA ALA A 753 -14.22 17.20 -9.37
C ALA A 753 -15.06 16.60 -8.23
N THR A 754 -14.47 16.56 -7.04
CA THR A 754 -15.20 16.33 -5.80
C THR A 754 -15.90 17.61 -5.36
N ALA A 755 -16.90 17.48 -4.48
CA ALA A 755 -17.32 18.60 -3.64
C ALA A 755 -16.37 18.71 -2.44
N ASN A 756 -16.49 19.77 -1.64
CA ASN A 756 -15.77 19.86 -0.38
C ASN A 756 -16.09 18.64 0.50
N PHE A 757 -15.06 18.01 1.04
CA PHE A 757 -15.20 16.89 1.95
C PHE A 757 -14.07 16.88 2.97
N THR A 758 -14.33 16.29 4.13
CA THR A 758 -13.29 15.99 5.12
C THR A 758 -13.42 14.54 5.61
N ARG A 759 -12.29 13.89 5.87
CA ARG A 759 -12.21 12.54 6.42
C ARG A 759 -11.11 12.47 7.47
N VAL A 760 -11.32 11.61 8.45
CA VAL A 760 -10.35 11.33 9.51
C VAL A 760 -10.13 9.83 9.62
N HIS A 761 -8.86 9.41 9.63
CA HIS A 761 -8.46 8.03 9.87
C HIS A 761 -7.42 7.97 10.98
N HIS A 762 -7.53 6.99 11.90
CA HIS A 762 -6.56 6.80 12.98
C HIS A 762 -5.64 5.64 12.63
N LEU A 763 -4.32 5.83 12.75
CA LEU A 763 -3.37 4.73 12.59
C LEU A 763 -3.16 3.96 13.90
N GLY A 764 -3.37 4.61 15.05
CA GLY A 764 -3.25 3.96 16.36
C GLY A 764 -2.34 4.71 17.32
N ILE A 765 -1.82 3.99 18.31
CA ILE A 765 -0.73 4.46 19.19
C ILE A 765 0.50 3.63 18.88
N TYR A 766 1.62 4.32 18.73
CA TYR A 766 2.94 3.73 18.55
C TYR A 766 3.84 4.20 19.68
N ASN A 767 4.62 3.29 20.26
CA ASN A 767 5.56 3.64 21.30
C ASN A 767 6.93 3.92 20.69
N VAL A 768 7.42 5.15 20.79
CA VAL A 768 8.77 5.50 20.33
C VAL A 768 9.77 5.13 21.41
N SER A 769 10.61 4.13 21.18
CA SER A 769 11.57 3.64 22.18
C SER A 769 12.78 4.54 22.34
N SER A 770 13.20 5.16 21.23
CA SER A 770 14.44 5.92 21.11
C SER A 770 14.29 6.92 19.97
N VAL A 771 14.91 8.09 20.14
CA VAL A 771 14.94 9.17 19.16
C VAL A 771 16.39 9.61 18.96
N PRO A 772 16.77 10.11 17.76
CA PRO A 772 18.10 10.69 17.53
C PRO A 772 18.45 11.76 18.57
N GLU A 773 19.73 11.89 18.91
CA GLU A 773 20.20 12.94 19.82
C GLU A 773 20.29 14.26 19.05
N THR A 774 19.87 15.37 19.66
CA THR A 774 19.78 16.68 18.98
C THR A 774 21.12 17.30 18.58
N ASP A 775 22.24 16.72 19.04
CA ASP A 775 23.61 17.21 18.82
C ASP A 775 24.44 16.25 17.95
N THR A 776 23.84 15.30 17.23
CA THR A 776 24.58 14.45 16.28
C THR A 776 24.88 15.20 14.99
N GLU A 777 26.04 14.95 14.40
CA GLU A 777 26.28 15.27 12.99
C GLU A 777 25.16 14.66 12.15
N ASP A 778 24.60 15.46 11.26
CA ASP A 778 23.60 14.97 10.32
C ASP A 778 24.27 13.97 9.37
N THR A 779 23.69 12.78 9.33
CA THR A 779 24.18 11.63 8.55
C THR A 779 23.11 11.09 7.61
N VAL A 780 21.97 11.79 7.50
CA VAL A 780 20.79 11.32 6.77
C VAL A 780 20.77 11.98 5.40
N ALA A 781 21.13 11.22 4.37
CA ALA A 781 21.15 11.75 3.02
C ALA A 781 19.73 12.05 2.45
N PRO A 782 19.65 12.97 1.47
CA PRO A 782 18.45 13.20 0.67
C PRO A 782 17.93 11.94 -0.04
N CYS A 783 16.63 11.91 -0.34
CA CYS A 783 16.05 10.84 -1.15
C CYS A 783 16.56 10.88 -2.61
N CYS A 784 16.64 9.71 -3.23
CA CYS A 784 16.96 9.58 -4.65
C CYS A 784 15.96 10.33 -5.55
N VAL A 785 16.47 11.03 -6.56
CA VAL A 785 15.67 11.60 -7.65
C VAL A 785 15.34 10.49 -8.66
N VAL A 786 14.08 10.07 -8.72
CA VAL A 786 13.66 8.93 -9.57
C VAL A 786 13.07 9.34 -10.91
N ASP A 787 12.88 10.64 -11.14
CA ASP A 787 12.12 11.18 -12.29
C ASP A 787 12.87 12.21 -13.15
N LEU A 788 14.21 12.20 -13.11
CA LEU A 788 15.06 13.08 -13.92
C LEU A 788 14.78 12.90 -15.42
N ARG A 789 14.50 14.03 -16.07
CA ARG A 789 14.38 14.16 -17.53
C ARG A 789 15.37 15.18 -18.04
N VAL A 790 16.00 14.87 -19.16
CA VAL A 790 17.06 15.67 -19.75
C VAL A 790 16.77 15.90 -21.23
N THR A 791 16.81 17.16 -21.64
CA THR A 791 16.74 17.54 -23.06
C THR A 791 17.91 18.45 -23.42
N ILE A 792 18.52 18.18 -24.57
CA ILE A 792 19.64 19.00 -25.07
C ILE A 792 19.07 20.29 -25.66
N VAL A 793 19.51 21.45 -25.14
CA VAL A 793 19.13 22.76 -25.67
C VAL A 793 20.12 23.21 -26.75
N ASN A 794 21.41 22.99 -26.51
CA ASN A 794 22.49 23.22 -27.48
C ASN A 794 23.71 22.33 -27.13
N ILE A 795 24.85 22.53 -27.81
CA ILE A 795 26.05 21.70 -27.64
C ILE A 795 26.66 21.70 -26.23
N THR A 796 26.32 22.66 -25.35
CA THR A 796 26.80 22.73 -23.96
C THR A 796 25.69 22.86 -22.92
N THR A 797 24.45 23.17 -23.31
CA THR A 797 23.35 23.42 -22.37
C THR A 797 22.32 22.31 -22.38
N LEU A 798 21.97 21.85 -21.18
CA LEU A 798 20.87 20.93 -20.89
C LEU A 798 19.71 21.67 -20.23
N GLU A 799 18.48 21.27 -20.58
CA GLU A 799 17.31 21.50 -19.75
C GLU A 799 17.03 20.24 -18.94
N LEU A 800 17.03 20.38 -17.63
CA LEU A 800 16.77 19.33 -16.65
C LEU A 800 15.38 19.56 -16.04
N LYS A 801 14.63 18.48 -15.85
CA LYS A 801 13.32 18.50 -15.19
C LYS A 801 13.17 17.30 -14.27
N TRP A 802 12.85 17.55 -13.00
CA TRP A 802 12.75 16.51 -11.96
C TRP A 802 11.89 17.01 -10.79
N THR A 803 11.51 16.11 -9.88
CA THR A 803 10.87 16.47 -8.62
C THR A 803 11.91 16.65 -7.53
N ALA A 804 11.85 17.78 -6.82
CA ALA A 804 12.83 18.12 -5.78
C ALA A 804 12.90 17.05 -4.68
N ALA A 805 14.12 16.66 -4.32
CA ALA A 805 14.46 15.82 -3.19
C ALA A 805 14.36 16.59 -1.87
N GLY A 806 14.23 15.85 -0.76
CA GLY A 806 14.29 16.41 0.58
C GLY A 806 15.72 16.74 1.01
N ASP A 807 15.84 17.19 2.25
CA ASP A 807 17.09 17.34 2.99
C ASP A 807 17.44 15.98 3.62
N ASP A 808 16.61 15.55 4.57
CA ASP A 808 16.60 14.21 5.14
C ASP A 808 15.57 13.33 4.43
N PHE A 809 16.01 12.39 3.59
CA PHE A 809 15.10 11.59 2.75
C PHE A 809 14.11 12.48 1.97
N ASP A 810 12.81 12.37 2.25
CA ASP A 810 11.72 13.09 1.60
C ASP A 810 11.17 14.27 2.45
N VAL A 811 11.99 14.81 3.36
CA VAL A 811 11.62 15.91 4.28
C VAL A 811 12.59 17.08 4.15
N GLY A 812 12.08 18.31 4.08
CA GLY A 812 12.88 19.51 3.87
C GLY A 812 13.19 19.75 2.39
N ALA A 813 14.28 20.48 2.13
CA ALA A 813 14.77 20.80 0.80
C ALA A 813 16.28 20.52 0.75
N ALA A 814 16.73 19.77 -0.26
CA ALA A 814 18.16 19.57 -0.49
C ALA A 814 18.90 20.92 -0.62
N PHE A 815 20.19 20.95 -0.31
CA PHE A 815 21.02 22.14 -0.45
C PHE A 815 21.36 22.45 -1.92
N LYS A 816 21.77 21.42 -2.68
CA LYS A 816 22.11 21.50 -4.11
C LYS A 816 21.93 20.15 -4.82
N TYR A 817 22.07 20.16 -6.14
CA TYR A 817 22.14 18.97 -6.98
C TYR A 817 23.45 18.96 -7.75
N GLU A 818 24.07 17.79 -7.84
CA GLU A 818 25.26 17.53 -8.64
C GLU A 818 24.85 16.73 -9.88
N VAL A 819 25.20 17.24 -11.07
CA VAL A 819 24.82 16.67 -12.36
C VAL A 819 26.06 16.05 -12.99
N HIS A 820 25.97 14.76 -13.32
CA HIS A 820 27.05 13.96 -13.89
C HIS A 820 26.70 13.54 -15.31
N LYS A 821 27.69 13.62 -16.22
CA LYS A 821 27.57 13.19 -17.62
C LYS A 821 28.69 12.21 -17.93
N GLU A 822 28.35 11.05 -18.48
CA GLU A 822 29.31 10.03 -18.86
C GLU A 822 29.03 9.39 -20.23
N LEU A 823 30.06 8.80 -20.83
CA LEU A 823 29.91 7.94 -22.00
C LEU A 823 29.68 6.47 -21.62
N ASP A 824 30.17 6.09 -20.44
CA ASP A 824 30.01 4.75 -19.88
C ASP A 824 29.14 4.85 -18.61
N PRO A 825 27.91 4.30 -18.63
CA PRO A 825 26.97 4.46 -17.52
C PRO A 825 27.47 3.80 -16.23
N THR A 826 28.44 2.87 -16.28
CA THR A 826 29.02 2.28 -15.07
C THR A 826 29.97 3.23 -14.33
N LYS A 827 30.32 4.38 -14.94
CA LYS A 827 31.14 5.42 -14.32
C LYS A 827 30.31 6.51 -13.65
N LEU A 828 28.99 6.51 -13.85
CA LEU A 828 28.11 7.45 -13.15
C LEU A 828 28.13 7.14 -11.66
N GLN A 829 28.60 8.10 -10.87
CA GLN A 829 28.68 7.99 -9.43
C GLN A 829 28.47 9.36 -8.78
N CYS A 830 27.86 9.35 -7.60
CA CYS A 830 27.87 10.49 -6.70
C CYS A 830 29.21 10.47 -5.96
N SER A 831 30.10 11.43 -6.21
CA SER A 831 31.42 11.49 -5.56
C SER A 831 31.69 12.88 -5.00
N PRO A 832 32.21 13.00 -3.75
CA PRO A 832 32.66 14.27 -3.19
C PRO A 832 34.03 14.73 -3.73
N GLU A 833 34.71 13.91 -4.55
CA GLU A 833 35.96 14.34 -5.21
C GLU A 833 35.64 15.09 -6.50
N ASP A 834 36.18 16.31 -6.60
CA ASP A 834 36.10 17.21 -7.76
C ASP A 834 36.44 16.48 -9.07
N ASP A 835 35.43 15.91 -9.73
CA ASP A 835 35.53 15.56 -11.14
C ASP A 835 35.33 16.86 -11.92
N ASP A 836 36.30 17.24 -12.77
CA ASP A 836 36.28 18.49 -13.56
C ASP A 836 35.00 18.63 -14.42
N ASP A 837 34.23 17.55 -14.60
CA ASP A 837 32.99 17.48 -15.38
C ASP A 837 31.68 17.60 -14.56
N THR A 838 31.75 17.71 -13.23
CA THR A 838 30.56 17.84 -12.38
C THR A 838 30.01 19.26 -12.40
N VAL A 839 28.69 19.40 -12.60
CA VAL A 839 28.01 20.71 -12.58
C VAL A 839 26.96 20.76 -11.50
N THR A 840 26.92 21.87 -10.74
CA THR A 840 25.96 22.06 -9.66
C THR A 840 24.74 22.90 -10.06
N TRP A 841 23.57 22.56 -9.49
CA TRP A 841 22.39 23.41 -9.51
C TRP A 841 21.75 23.51 -8.12
N PRO A 842 21.45 24.71 -7.61
CA PRO A 842 21.89 26.02 -8.12
C PRO A 842 23.43 26.11 -8.13
N ASN A 843 24.01 26.90 -9.06
CA ASN A 843 25.45 27.09 -9.05
C ASN A 843 25.89 27.96 -7.86
N ASP A 844 27.17 27.90 -7.47
CA ASP A 844 27.70 28.61 -6.29
C ASP A 844 27.53 30.14 -6.35
N THR A 845 27.35 30.70 -7.55
CA THR A 845 27.11 32.14 -7.77
C THR A 845 25.64 32.54 -7.77
N SER A 846 24.73 31.56 -7.69
CA SER A 846 23.29 31.76 -7.78
C SER A 846 22.70 32.15 -6.43
N THR A 847 21.71 33.04 -6.45
CA THR A 847 20.87 33.35 -5.27
C THR A 847 19.60 32.49 -5.23
N GLN A 848 19.42 31.60 -6.20
CA GLN A 848 18.31 30.66 -6.24
C GLN A 848 18.49 29.61 -5.15
N THR A 849 17.42 29.31 -4.41
CA THR A 849 17.37 28.21 -3.44
C THR A 849 16.65 27.01 -4.05
N VAL A 850 17.05 25.81 -3.62
CA VAL A 850 16.31 24.59 -3.94
C VAL A 850 14.91 24.65 -3.28
N PRO A 851 13.84 24.26 -4.00
CA PRO A 851 12.50 24.22 -3.41
C PRO A 851 12.29 22.98 -2.53
N GLU A 852 11.29 23.05 -1.65
CA GLU A 852 10.84 21.94 -0.80
C GLU A 852 10.53 20.66 -1.58
N PHE A 853 10.75 19.51 -0.92
CA PHE A 853 10.46 18.19 -1.46
C PHE A 853 9.10 18.10 -2.15
N GLY A 854 9.06 17.42 -3.30
CA GLY A 854 7.84 17.21 -4.07
C GLY A 854 7.51 18.34 -5.04
N THR A 855 8.31 19.41 -5.06
CA THR A 855 8.15 20.51 -6.04
C THR A 855 8.76 20.13 -7.38
N LEU A 856 8.02 20.26 -8.47
CA LEU A 856 8.56 20.07 -9.82
C LEU A 856 9.53 21.20 -10.17
N VAL A 857 10.78 20.84 -10.49
CA VAL A 857 11.87 21.74 -10.86
C VAL A 857 12.12 21.69 -12.36
N THR A 858 12.46 22.84 -12.95
CA THR A 858 12.99 22.91 -14.31
C THR A 858 14.18 23.87 -14.29
N ALA A 859 15.33 23.41 -14.77
CA ALA A 859 16.59 24.14 -14.71
C ALA A 859 17.37 24.04 -16.02
N LEU A 860 18.05 25.13 -16.37
CA LEU A 860 19.04 25.14 -17.45
C LEU A 860 20.42 25.00 -16.83
N VAL A 861 21.18 23.98 -17.26
CA VAL A 861 22.51 23.68 -16.77
C VAL A 861 23.49 23.70 -17.94
N SER A 862 24.56 24.47 -17.82
CA SER A 862 25.64 24.53 -18.80
C SER A 862 26.79 23.64 -18.37
N LEU A 863 27.17 22.71 -19.23
CA LEU A 863 28.28 21.79 -19.03
C LEU A 863 29.62 22.44 -19.36
N ASN A 864 30.68 21.95 -18.72
CA ASN A 864 32.06 22.34 -19.01
C ASN A 864 32.50 21.85 -20.41
N ASP A 865 32.01 20.67 -20.80
CA ASP A 865 32.34 19.99 -22.04
C ASP A 865 31.17 19.87 -23.03
N THR A 866 31.48 19.92 -24.33
CA THR A 866 30.50 19.83 -25.42
C THR A 866 30.00 18.40 -25.68
N PHE A 867 28.75 18.25 -26.14
CA PHE A 867 28.23 16.99 -26.65
C PHE A 867 28.89 16.56 -27.96
N THR A 868 29.31 15.30 -28.03
CA THR A 868 29.75 14.69 -29.28
C THR A 868 28.57 14.25 -30.13
N LEU A 869 28.61 14.54 -31.43
CA LEU A 869 27.54 14.19 -32.37
C LEU A 869 27.46 12.67 -32.56
N ASP A 870 26.24 12.15 -32.63
CA ASP A 870 25.92 10.75 -32.90
C ASP A 870 26.48 9.75 -31.85
N VAL A 871 26.83 10.24 -30.66
CA VAL A 871 27.30 9.46 -29.52
C VAL A 871 26.27 9.51 -28.39
N LEU A 872 25.95 8.33 -27.84
CA LEU A 872 25.06 8.20 -26.69
C LEU A 872 25.78 8.66 -25.41
N HIS A 873 25.21 9.62 -24.71
CA HIS A 873 25.67 10.07 -23.41
C HIS A 873 24.62 9.72 -22.35
N TYR A 874 25.10 9.48 -21.13
CA TYR A 874 24.31 9.18 -19.96
C TYR A 874 24.41 10.33 -18.98
N VAL A 875 23.27 10.79 -18.48
CA VAL A 875 23.20 11.88 -17.51
C VAL A 875 22.42 11.41 -16.30
N ALA A 876 22.97 11.67 -15.12
CA ALA A 876 22.32 11.41 -13.84
C ALA A 876 22.62 12.55 -12.86
N MET A 877 21.93 12.58 -11.73
CA MET A 877 22.16 13.56 -10.69
C MET A 877 22.09 12.98 -9.30
N CYS A 878 22.64 13.72 -8.34
CA CYS A 878 22.58 13.41 -6.92
C CYS A 878 22.11 14.67 -6.17
N ALA A 879 21.29 14.52 -5.15
CA ALA A 879 20.92 15.59 -4.23
C ALA A 879 21.91 15.60 -3.06
N VAL A 880 22.31 16.80 -2.61
CA VAL A 880 23.22 17.00 -1.48
C VAL A 880 22.53 17.89 -0.45
N ASP A 881 22.55 17.49 0.81
CA ASP A 881 22.01 18.27 1.95
C ASP A 881 22.98 19.35 2.44
N ASP A 882 22.59 20.11 3.47
CA ASP A 882 23.43 21.18 4.03
C ASP A 882 24.61 20.68 4.87
N ALA A 883 24.59 19.41 5.29
CA ALA A 883 25.66 18.71 5.98
C ALA A 883 26.68 18.05 5.01
N GLY A 884 26.36 17.97 3.72
CA GLY A 884 27.17 17.36 2.68
C GLY A 884 26.91 15.87 2.44
N ASN A 885 25.88 15.26 3.05
CA ASN A 885 25.49 13.91 2.67
C ASN A 885 24.82 13.92 1.29
N THR A 886 25.08 12.86 0.53
CA THR A 886 24.66 12.76 -0.88
C THR A 886 23.68 11.60 -1.06
N SER A 887 22.61 11.85 -1.80
CA SER A 887 21.62 10.85 -2.18
C SER A 887 22.23 9.70 -3.00
N PRO A 888 21.55 8.55 -3.11
CA PRO A 888 21.81 7.63 -4.22
C PRO A 888 21.65 8.34 -5.58
N LEU A 889 22.29 7.78 -6.61
CA LEU A 889 22.23 8.28 -7.99
C LEU A 889 20.79 8.28 -8.52
N SER A 890 20.41 9.29 -9.30
CA SER A 890 19.11 9.35 -9.94
C SER A 890 18.88 8.22 -10.97
N ASN A 891 17.67 8.13 -11.51
CA ASN A 891 17.46 7.43 -12.77
C ASN A 891 18.39 8.00 -13.87
N THR A 892 18.88 7.12 -14.75
CA THR A 892 19.81 7.52 -15.82
C THR A 892 19.07 7.98 -17.07
N ALA A 893 19.25 9.25 -17.44
CA ALA A 893 18.77 9.79 -18.70
C ALA A 893 19.75 9.45 -19.84
N ARG A 894 19.20 9.09 -21.00
CA ARG A 894 19.95 8.75 -22.22
C ARG A 894 19.73 9.84 -23.25
N ILE A 895 20.79 10.46 -23.71
CA ILE A 895 20.71 11.56 -24.68
C ILE A 895 21.72 11.39 -25.81
N ILE A 896 21.30 11.78 -27.01
CA ILE A 896 22.14 11.79 -28.21
C ILE A 896 21.91 13.10 -28.95
N LEU A 897 22.99 13.81 -29.27
CA LEU A 897 22.92 14.96 -30.17
C LEU A 897 23.11 14.46 -31.60
N GLN A 898 22.03 14.48 -32.38
CA GLN A 898 22.09 14.02 -33.76
C GLN A 898 22.78 15.02 -34.67
N ALA A 899 23.70 14.54 -35.52
CA ALA A 899 24.28 15.34 -36.58
C ALA A 899 23.19 15.82 -37.56
N PRO A 900 23.23 17.08 -38.04
CA PRO A 900 22.33 17.57 -39.07
C PRO A 900 22.29 16.63 -40.29
N GLU A 901 21.10 16.42 -40.84
CA GLU A 901 20.84 15.46 -41.93
C GLU A 901 21.75 15.70 -43.17
N GLU A 902 22.17 16.96 -43.37
CA GLU A 902 23.07 17.40 -44.44
C GLU A 902 24.50 16.84 -44.32
N ILE A 903 24.93 16.43 -43.12
CA ILE A 903 26.27 15.88 -42.85
C ILE A 903 26.25 14.33 -42.92
N ARG A 904 25.11 13.69 -42.61
CA ARG A 904 24.97 12.22 -42.62
C ARG A 904 24.83 11.61 -44.02
N ARG A 905 24.45 12.41 -45.02
CA ARG A 905 24.53 11.98 -46.43
C ARG A 905 25.99 12.11 -46.86
N PRO A 906 26.69 11.05 -47.29
CA PRO A 906 27.97 11.25 -47.95
C PRO A 906 27.73 12.23 -49.10
N PRO A 907 28.56 13.29 -49.27
CA PRO A 907 28.43 14.14 -50.43
C PRO A 907 28.44 13.22 -51.63
N GLY A 908 27.40 13.29 -52.47
CA GLY A 908 27.23 12.41 -53.61
C GLY A 908 28.44 12.50 -54.53
N LEU A 909 29.48 11.72 -54.26
CA LEU A 909 30.69 11.59 -55.07
C LEU A 909 30.42 10.70 -56.30
N MET A 910 29.19 10.79 -56.83
CA MET A 910 28.72 10.06 -58.02
C MET A 910 27.80 10.90 -58.90
N SER A 911 27.53 12.18 -58.59
CA SER A 911 26.85 13.11 -59.51
C SER A 911 27.74 14.22 -60.09
N VAL A 912 28.90 14.51 -59.47
CA VAL A 912 29.86 15.50 -60.02
C VAL A 912 30.91 14.86 -60.94
N LEU A 913 31.25 13.57 -60.76
CA LEU A 913 32.18 12.86 -61.65
C LEU A 913 31.53 12.33 -62.94
N LYS A 914 30.19 12.33 -63.06
CA LYS A 914 29.49 12.03 -64.33
C LYS A 914 29.29 13.24 -65.23
N ASN A 915 29.48 14.46 -64.72
CA ASN A 915 29.37 15.70 -65.52
C ASN A 915 30.72 16.30 -65.93
N LEU A 916 31.85 15.77 -65.43
CA LEU A 916 33.19 16.14 -65.93
C LEU A 916 33.76 15.15 -66.97
N SER A 917 33.17 13.97 -67.18
CA SER A 917 33.60 13.06 -68.27
C SER A 917 32.81 13.22 -69.57
N VAL A 918 31.80 14.11 -69.61
CA VAL A 918 30.97 14.36 -70.82
C VAL A 918 31.36 15.68 -71.50
N MET A 919 32.05 16.59 -70.82
CA MET A 919 32.51 17.87 -71.39
C MET A 919 33.97 17.88 -71.86
N GLN A 920 34.61 16.71 -71.97
CA GLN A 920 35.95 16.57 -72.55
C GLN A 920 35.98 15.65 -73.80
N TYR A 921 34.85 15.04 -74.17
CA TYR A 921 34.70 14.25 -75.41
C TYR A 921 33.94 14.98 -76.54
N MET A 922 33.43 16.19 -76.32
CA MET A 922 32.66 16.98 -77.30
C MET A 922 33.46 18.11 -77.98
N VAL A 923 34.81 18.09 -77.92
CA VAL A 923 35.68 19.03 -78.69
C VAL A 923 36.81 18.33 -79.46
N MET A 924 36.93 17.00 -79.41
CA MET A 924 37.93 16.21 -80.16
C MET A 924 37.29 15.15 -81.06
N CYS A 925 36.26 15.52 -81.82
CA CYS A 925 35.73 14.73 -82.95
C CYS A 925 35.24 15.62 -84.11
N ALA A 926 35.89 16.77 -84.31
CA ALA A 926 35.74 17.60 -85.51
C ALA A 926 37.10 17.77 -86.22
N SER A 927 37.77 16.66 -86.50
CA SER A 927 38.76 16.53 -87.58
C SER A 927 39.22 15.08 -87.65
N VAL A 928 39.40 14.59 -88.88
CA VAL A 928 39.84 13.24 -89.27
C VAL A 928 38.69 12.23 -89.42
N GLY A 929 38.34 11.91 -90.68
CA GLY A 929 37.59 10.68 -90.96
C GLY A 929 36.69 10.62 -92.19
N ALA A 930 36.69 11.61 -93.09
CA ALA A 930 36.14 11.40 -94.43
C ALA A 930 37.12 10.54 -95.24
N MET A 931 36.84 9.25 -95.41
CA MET A 931 36.97 8.51 -96.68
C MET A 931 36.74 6.99 -96.51
N THR A 932 35.74 6.50 -97.27
CA THR A 932 35.65 5.21 -98.00
C THR A 932 35.59 3.90 -97.19
N CYS A 933 34.70 2.93 -97.43
CA CYS A 933 34.02 2.35 -98.62
C CYS A 933 32.80 1.53 -98.10
N CYS A 934 31.78 1.05 -98.82
CA CYS A 934 31.49 0.83 -100.22
C CYS A 934 29.98 0.48 -100.36
N VAL A 935 29.36 0.92 -101.46
CA VAL A 935 28.50 0.14 -102.38
C VAL A 935 27.42 -0.80 -101.78
N CYS A 936 26.14 -0.40 -101.95
CA CYS A 936 24.96 -1.18 -102.41
C CYS A 936 23.77 -0.19 -102.43
N GLY A 937 22.97 0.08 -103.45
CA GLY A 937 22.79 -0.51 -104.77
C GLY A 937 21.31 -0.51 -105.17
N HIS A 938 20.69 0.67 -105.39
CA HIS A 938 19.71 0.97 -106.46
C HIS A 938 19.24 2.42 -106.41
#